data_AF-A0A8T1Y9U6-F1
#
_entry.id   AF-A0A8T1Y9U6-F1
#
_cell.length_a   1.000
_cell.length_b   1.000
_cell.length_c   1.000
_cell.angle_alpha   90.00
_cell.angle_beta   90.00
_cell.angle_gamma   90.00
#
_symmetry.space_group_name_H-M   'P 1'
#
loop_
_entity.id
_entity.type
_entity.pdbx_description
1 polymer ?
#
loop_
_entity_poly.entity_id
_entity_poly.type
_entity_poly.pdbx_seq_one_letter_code
_entity_poly.pdbx_strand_id
1 'polypeptide(L)'
;MDNKEIRKLLEKNEQTSLFARLCSWSIKDILNEDLYKEKIKKIPDRFSSVDEYFQCFVPHLLEETRTELFSSFKSLSKAPVCQILSVETKINEFSGRSSIKLFHDIKLMDYADEKSEKYEPKCGDIIALSPLSLTEDRPRIDDLMNPLLLGYVFSVYGDYKISVHFSRSISQSEKHSFRSGIFLMTLTTNTRIWNALHNEVADSTLIQSATEQCFSCGNDDDGSDSDSVLDRIRSAKLNSSQEAAIFGCLKTRNCNHKKSVKLIWGPPGTGKTKTVATLLSALIQLKCKTVVCAPTNTAIVAVASRLLALSKETIVCAPTNSAIAEVVSRFSSLFYGTSTLERTTYGMGNIVLCGNRERMGIKNNKILLNVFFNDRVSKLGRLFLPTCGWKKRLESIIDFLENTEAKYEQHVHELEELHRILEEEKKEDEKKKETEKKKEEAENMVDLCTHLPKSFISSKDVKNMIAARQALHRVRDFLQENSSRDDFKKGGFRFNCFNKLISVDAIEALCLLPKCFGIFGLENYEDIKKFCLQNADIIFCTASSVANMIPARIRSVDLLVVDEAAQLKECESVAALQLPGLRHALLIGDEYQLPAMVHNEECEKAKFGRSLFERLVLIGHNKHLLNVQYRMHPSISRFPNKEFYDGRITDASIVQERIYEKRFLQGNMFGSFSFINVGRGKEEFCDGHSPKNMVEVAVISEIISNLFKVSSLRNQKMSVGVISPYKGQVRAIQERVGDKYGSLSGQLFTLNVQSVDGFQGGEEDIIIISTVRSNVNGNVGFLSNRQRANVALTRARHCLWVIGNETTLALSGSIWAELISESRTRGCFYDAIDDKNLRDAMSDALLDDVSSSFGSFSIRNGYGRGNGW
;
A
#
# COMPACT_ATOMS: atom_id res chain seq x y z
N MET A 1 26.26 -13.03 14.98
CA MET A 1 26.99 -11.74 14.97
C MET A 1 26.90 -11.15 16.36
N ASP A 2 28.05 -10.82 16.92
CA ASP A 2 28.17 -10.22 18.25
C ASP A 2 27.62 -8.78 18.21
N ASN A 3 26.94 -8.33 19.27
CA ASN A 3 26.32 -6.99 19.37
C ASN A 3 27.33 -5.85 19.11
N LYS A 4 28.62 -6.15 19.28
CA LYS A 4 29.75 -5.26 19.06
C LYS A 4 30.08 -5.00 17.58
N GLU A 5 29.85 -5.98 16.70
CA GLU A 5 30.04 -5.82 15.24
C GLU A 5 28.89 -5.04 14.60
N ILE A 6 27.65 -5.28 15.04
CA ILE A 6 26.47 -4.52 14.60
C ILE A 6 26.61 -3.04 14.99
N ARG A 7 27.11 -2.76 16.20
CA ARG A 7 27.40 -1.39 16.66
C ARG A 7 28.50 -0.71 15.83
N LYS A 8 29.58 -1.42 15.49
CA LYS A 8 30.63 -0.91 14.59
C LYS A 8 30.12 -0.60 13.19
N LEU A 9 29.22 -1.42 12.64
CA LEU A 9 28.60 -1.19 11.32
C LEU A 9 27.64 0.01 11.33
N LEU A 10 26.86 0.19 12.41
CA LEU A 10 26.00 1.36 12.59
C LEU A 10 26.83 2.65 12.75
N GLU A 11 27.94 2.61 13.49
CA GLU A 11 28.83 3.75 13.68
C GLU A 11 29.59 4.17 12.40
N LYS A 12 30.06 3.20 11.59
CA LYS A 12 30.73 3.45 10.30
C LYS A 12 29.77 4.02 9.23
N ASN A 13 28.48 3.62 9.28
CA ASN A 13 27.43 4.13 8.39
C ASN A 13 26.93 5.54 8.72
N GLU A 14 27.14 6.03 9.94
CA GLU A 14 26.56 7.31 10.38
C GLU A 14 27.39 8.55 9.97
N GLN A 15 28.72 8.43 9.82
CA GLN A 15 29.59 9.49 9.25
C GLN A 15 29.46 9.60 7.72
N THR A 16 28.99 8.55 7.05
CA THR A 16 28.75 8.46 5.60
C THR A 16 27.26 8.49 5.26
N SER A 17 26.40 8.90 6.20
CA SER A 17 24.95 8.88 5.99
C SER A 17 24.49 9.93 4.97
N LEU A 18 23.40 9.64 4.25
CA LEU A 18 22.78 10.59 3.33
C LEU A 18 22.44 11.92 4.03
N PHE A 19 21.98 11.88 5.28
CA PHE A 19 21.71 13.08 6.06
C PHE A 19 22.97 13.91 6.33
N ALA A 20 24.10 13.29 6.67
CA ALA A 20 25.37 14.01 6.82
C ALA A 20 25.77 14.72 5.50
N ARG A 21 25.50 14.10 4.34
CA ARG A 21 25.73 14.73 3.04
C ARG A 21 24.81 15.92 2.78
N LEU A 22 23.53 15.80 3.13
CA LEU A 22 22.56 16.91 3.07
C LEU A 22 23.00 18.08 3.97
N CYS A 23 23.49 17.80 5.17
CA CYS A 23 24.00 18.84 6.09
C CYS A 23 25.25 19.56 5.57
N SER A 24 25.97 18.98 4.60
CA SER A 24 27.12 19.63 3.96
C SER A 24 26.72 20.68 2.91
N TRP A 25 25.45 20.70 2.48
CA TRP A 25 24.98 21.67 1.49
C TRP A 25 24.60 22.99 2.15
N SER A 26 25.10 24.09 1.58
CA SER A 26 24.58 25.41 1.87
C SER A 26 23.21 25.63 1.21
N ILE A 27 22.46 26.65 1.63
CA ILE A 27 21.21 27.04 0.94
C ILE A 27 21.49 27.34 -0.54
N LYS A 28 22.62 27.98 -0.85
CA LYS A 28 23.02 28.24 -2.24
C LYS A 28 23.21 26.95 -3.03
N ASP A 29 23.77 25.91 -2.42
CA ASP A 29 23.93 24.60 -3.07
C ASP A 29 22.58 23.92 -3.30
N ILE A 30 21.67 23.98 -2.32
CA ILE A 30 20.31 23.42 -2.45
C ILE A 30 19.56 24.12 -3.60
N LEU A 31 19.70 25.45 -3.72
CA LEU A 31 19.06 26.25 -4.77
C LEU A 31 19.76 26.17 -6.13
N ASN A 32 20.98 25.60 -6.21
CA ASN A 32 21.75 25.50 -7.44
C ASN A 32 21.30 24.29 -8.28
N GLU A 33 20.61 24.55 -9.39
CA GLU A 33 20.13 23.51 -10.32
C GLU A 33 21.26 22.77 -11.06
N ASP A 34 22.48 23.34 -11.11
CA ASP A 34 23.62 22.75 -11.81
C ASP A 34 24.60 22.01 -10.88
N LEU A 35 24.32 21.89 -9.57
CA LEU A 35 25.27 21.39 -8.56
C LEU A 35 25.90 20.03 -8.89
N TYR A 36 25.12 19.09 -9.42
CA TYR A 36 25.59 17.75 -9.79
C TYR A 36 25.61 17.49 -11.29
N LYS A 37 25.31 18.48 -12.13
CA LYS A 37 25.09 18.30 -13.57
C LYS A 37 26.24 17.61 -14.29
N GLU A 38 27.49 17.98 -13.98
CA GLU A 38 28.68 17.35 -14.58
C GLU A 38 28.95 15.91 -14.08
N LYS A 39 28.37 15.54 -12.94
CA LYS A 39 28.51 14.21 -12.33
C LYS A 39 27.42 13.25 -12.77
N ILE A 40 26.30 13.76 -13.29
CA ILE A 40 25.21 12.96 -13.85
C ILE A 40 25.68 12.40 -15.19
N LYS A 41 25.76 11.08 -15.26
CA LYS A 41 26.15 10.35 -16.46
C LYS A 41 25.06 9.36 -16.80
N LYS A 42 24.81 9.17 -18.09
CA LYS A 42 23.86 8.17 -18.56
C LYS A 42 24.20 6.79 -17.98
N ILE A 43 23.23 6.18 -17.31
CA ILE A 43 23.40 4.88 -16.68
C ILE A 43 23.56 3.83 -17.79
N PRO A 44 24.66 3.04 -17.78
CA PRO A 44 24.95 2.09 -18.85
C PRO A 44 24.01 0.88 -18.81
N ASP A 45 23.91 0.15 -19.90
CA ASP A 45 23.10 -1.07 -19.97
C ASP A 45 23.80 -2.27 -19.32
N ARG A 46 25.15 -2.25 -19.34
CA ARG A 46 26.04 -3.27 -18.76
C ARG A 46 27.08 -2.58 -17.88
N PHE A 47 27.47 -3.25 -16.80
CA PHE A 47 28.48 -2.78 -15.84
C PHE A 47 29.65 -3.76 -15.84
N SER A 48 30.88 -3.24 -15.63
CA SER A 48 32.08 -4.08 -15.56
C SER A 48 32.30 -4.70 -14.18
N SER A 49 31.79 -4.06 -13.13
CA SER A 49 31.86 -4.56 -11.75
C SER A 49 30.64 -4.13 -10.92
N VAL A 50 30.45 -4.80 -9.78
CA VAL A 50 29.42 -4.42 -8.79
C VAL A 50 29.71 -3.05 -8.17
N ASP A 51 30.98 -2.71 -7.98
CA ASP A 51 31.36 -1.42 -7.40
C ASP A 51 31.05 -0.27 -8.36
N GLU A 52 31.32 -0.45 -9.66
CA GLU A 52 30.92 0.51 -10.70
C GLU A 52 29.39 0.67 -10.72
N TYR A 53 28.67 -0.45 -10.60
CA TYR A 53 27.21 -0.45 -10.52
C TYR A 53 26.71 0.41 -9.35
N PHE A 54 27.20 0.20 -8.13
CA PHE A 54 26.74 0.99 -6.98
C PHE A 54 27.13 2.46 -7.07
N GLN A 55 28.38 2.76 -7.48
CA GLN A 55 28.87 4.13 -7.59
C GLN A 55 28.13 4.95 -8.65
N CYS A 56 27.62 4.31 -9.71
CA CYS A 56 26.88 4.98 -10.78
C CYS A 56 25.58 5.64 -10.29
N PHE A 57 24.85 5.02 -9.34
CA PHE A 57 23.57 5.55 -8.86
C PHE A 57 23.70 6.66 -7.82
N VAL A 58 24.86 6.80 -7.16
CA VAL A 58 25.06 7.74 -6.04
C VAL A 58 24.86 9.21 -6.45
N PRO A 59 25.47 9.74 -7.55
CA PRO A 59 25.26 11.13 -7.96
C PRO A 59 23.80 11.44 -8.30
N HIS A 60 23.11 10.48 -8.95
CA HIS A 60 21.70 10.62 -9.33
C HIS A 60 20.77 10.68 -8.12
N LEU A 61 21.01 9.82 -7.12
CA LEU A 61 20.25 9.85 -5.87
C LEU A 61 20.43 11.16 -5.10
N LEU A 62 21.66 11.71 -5.09
CA LEU A 62 21.94 12.99 -4.46
C LEU A 62 21.24 14.14 -5.18
N GLU A 63 21.29 14.18 -6.51
CA GLU A 63 20.64 15.23 -7.28
C GLU A 63 19.10 15.17 -7.18
N GLU A 64 18.53 13.97 -7.21
CA GLU A 64 17.09 13.77 -7.01
C GLU A 64 16.67 14.26 -5.60
N THR A 65 17.43 13.87 -4.57
CA THR A 65 17.16 14.31 -3.19
C THR A 65 17.29 15.84 -3.05
N ARG A 66 18.29 16.45 -3.72
CA ARG A 66 18.43 17.92 -3.76
C ARG A 66 17.24 18.58 -4.46
N THR A 67 16.78 18.01 -5.58
CA THR A 67 15.63 18.53 -6.36
C THR A 67 14.33 18.45 -5.55
N GLU A 68 14.11 17.37 -4.81
CA GLU A 68 12.99 17.23 -3.88
C GLU A 68 13.06 18.29 -2.77
N LEU A 69 14.23 18.44 -2.12
CA LEU A 69 14.43 19.45 -1.08
C LEU A 69 14.19 20.86 -1.63
N PHE A 70 14.76 21.19 -2.79
CA PHE A 70 14.56 22.45 -3.49
C PHE A 70 13.09 22.75 -3.79
N SER A 71 12.33 21.74 -4.22
CA SER A 71 10.89 21.86 -4.46
C SER A 71 10.15 22.20 -3.16
N SER A 72 10.52 21.57 -2.04
CA SER A 72 9.97 21.90 -0.73
C SER A 72 10.29 23.34 -0.30
N PHE A 73 11.51 23.83 -0.59
CA PHE A 73 11.88 25.24 -0.36
C PHE A 73 11.03 26.21 -1.20
N LYS A 74 10.76 25.89 -2.48
CA LYS A 74 9.86 26.71 -3.32
C LYS A 74 8.42 26.74 -2.79
N SER A 75 7.97 25.67 -2.12
CA SER A 75 6.62 25.55 -1.57
C SER A 75 6.49 25.84 -0.07
N LEU A 76 7.48 26.48 0.56
CA LEU A 76 7.50 26.73 2.01
C LEU A 76 6.24 27.42 2.55
N SER A 77 5.66 28.35 1.79
CA SER A 77 4.44 29.06 2.20
C SER A 77 3.23 28.15 2.43
N LYS A 78 3.28 26.91 1.94
CA LYS A 78 2.24 25.88 2.11
C LYS A 78 2.74 24.68 2.93
N ALA A 79 3.94 24.75 3.48
CA ALA A 79 4.55 23.64 4.21
C ALA A 79 3.84 23.43 5.56
N PRO A 80 3.56 22.18 5.95
CA PRO A 80 3.03 21.85 7.28
C PRO A 80 4.01 22.27 8.39
N VAL A 81 3.49 22.77 9.51
CA VAL A 81 4.30 23.28 10.64
C VAL A 81 3.83 22.66 11.96
N CYS A 82 4.78 22.32 12.85
CA CYS A 82 4.54 21.91 14.22
C CYS A 82 5.12 22.93 15.22
N GLN A 83 4.48 23.12 16.37
CA GLN A 83 4.94 24.01 17.43
C GLN A 83 5.82 23.28 18.44
N ILE A 84 6.92 23.92 18.84
CA ILE A 84 7.94 23.37 19.73
C ILE A 84 7.82 24.02 21.10
N LEU A 85 7.64 23.18 22.12
CA LEU A 85 7.60 23.59 23.51
C LEU A 85 9.01 23.73 24.09
N SER A 86 9.86 22.71 23.90
CA SER A 86 11.23 22.70 24.41
C SER A 86 12.14 21.76 23.63
N VAL A 87 13.44 22.06 23.64
CA VAL A 87 14.50 21.22 23.07
C VAL A 87 15.47 20.81 24.18
N GLU A 88 15.53 19.52 24.49
CA GLU A 88 16.37 18.91 25.51
C GLU A 88 17.50 18.11 24.84
N THR A 89 18.74 18.16 25.34
CA THR A 89 19.84 17.36 24.77
C THR A 89 19.92 16.03 25.50
N LYS A 90 19.98 14.93 24.74
CA LYS A 90 20.26 13.61 25.26
C LYS A 90 21.73 13.27 24.98
N ILE A 91 22.53 13.16 26.03
CA ILE A 91 23.87 12.58 25.94
C ILE A 91 23.68 11.08 26.03
N ASN A 92 23.76 10.38 24.90
CA ASN A 92 23.84 8.93 24.94
C ASN A 92 25.29 8.55 25.28
N GLU A 93 25.56 8.20 26.53
CA GLU A 93 26.80 7.52 26.93
C GLU A 93 26.80 6.09 26.40
N PHE A 94 27.04 5.92 25.10
CA PHE A 94 27.44 4.63 24.55
C PHE A 94 28.95 4.63 24.31
N SER A 95 29.67 4.15 25.32
CA SER A 95 31.05 3.61 25.29
C SER A 95 32.14 4.41 24.56
N GLY A 96 32.96 5.14 25.34
CA GLY A 96 34.42 5.09 25.26
C GLY A 96 35.11 5.12 23.89
N ARG A 97 34.81 6.09 23.02
CA ARG A 97 35.78 6.82 22.16
C ARG A 97 35.10 8.03 21.50
N SER A 98 35.92 9.00 21.16
CA SER A 98 35.65 10.42 20.85
C SER A 98 34.72 10.71 19.65
N SER A 99 33.41 10.54 19.83
CA SER A 99 32.40 11.31 19.08
C SER A 99 31.06 11.29 19.83
N ILE A 100 30.85 12.27 20.70
CA ILE A 100 29.58 12.49 21.41
C ILE A 100 28.52 12.86 20.37
N LYS A 101 27.65 11.92 19.99
CA LYS A 101 26.49 12.22 19.13
C LYS A 101 25.39 12.82 20.00
N LEU A 102 25.11 14.11 19.77
CA LEU A 102 24.10 14.87 20.51
C LEU A 102 22.73 14.68 19.84
N PHE A 103 21.99 13.65 20.24
CA PHE A 103 20.56 13.59 19.94
C PHE A 103 19.82 14.60 20.80
N HIS A 104 18.77 15.19 20.26
CA HIS A 104 17.95 16.16 20.97
C HIS A 104 16.51 15.70 21.01
N ASP A 105 15.95 15.66 22.21
CA ASP A 105 14.54 15.38 22.43
C ASP A 105 13.77 16.71 22.35
N ILE A 106 12.85 16.82 21.39
CA ILE A 106 11.96 17.97 21.24
C ILE A 106 10.59 17.59 21.79
N LYS A 107 10.03 18.42 22.68
CA LYS A 107 8.63 18.34 23.12
C LYS A 107 7.78 19.26 22.24
N LEU A 108 6.68 18.75 21.73
CA LEU A 108 5.73 19.48 20.90
C LEU A 108 4.59 20.04 21.77
N MET A 109 3.97 21.14 21.33
CA MET A 109 2.77 21.67 22.01
C MET A 109 1.53 20.83 21.70
N ASP A 110 0.71 20.58 22.72
CA ASP A 110 -0.61 19.97 22.61
C ASP A 110 -1.66 21.06 22.39
N TYR A 111 -2.43 20.98 21.31
CA TYR A 111 -3.53 21.90 21.06
C TYR A 111 -4.83 21.12 21.01
N ALA A 112 -5.77 21.43 21.90
CA ALA A 112 -7.09 20.84 21.92
C ALA A 112 -8.04 21.40 20.83
N ASP A 113 -7.62 22.38 20.02
CA ASP A 113 -8.49 23.04 19.03
C ASP A 113 -8.46 22.38 17.63
N GLU A 114 -9.63 22.16 17.06
CA GLU A 114 -9.94 21.36 15.85
C GLU A 114 -9.76 22.09 14.51
N LYS A 115 -9.27 23.34 14.47
CA LYS A 115 -9.40 24.21 13.27
C LYS A 115 -8.16 24.41 12.39
N SER A 116 -6.99 23.84 12.70
CA SER A 116 -5.82 23.87 11.80
C SER A 116 -5.34 22.45 11.45
N GLU A 117 -5.01 22.22 10.18
CA GLU A 117 -4.34 20.98 9.74
C GLU A 117 -2.96 20.90 10.42
N LYS A 118 -2.87 20.12 11.50
CA LYS A 118 -1.64 19.98 12.30
C LYS A 118 -0.63 19.06 11.61
N TYR A 119 0.62 19.47 11.57
CA TYR A 119 1.72 18.60 11.17
C TYR A 119 2.17 17.73 12.35
N GLU A 120 2.05 16.42 12.20
CA GLU A 120 2.62 15.44 13.12
C GLU A 120 3.94 14.89 12.56
N PRO A 121 5.10 15.21 13.16
CA PRO A 121 6.39 14.73 12.68
C PRO A 121 6.52 13.21 12.76
N LYS A 122 7.07 12.60 11.72
CA LYS A 122 7.27 11.14 11.61
C LYS A 122 8.75 10.79 11.51
N CYS A 123 9.08 9.57 11.90
CA CYS A 123 10.43 9.04 11.76
C CYS A 123 10.89 9.12 10.29
N GLY A 124 12.06 9.72 10.08
CA GLY A 124 12.67 9.95 8.78
C GLY A 124 12.33 11.29 8.14
N ASP A 125 11.52 12.14 8.79
CA ASP A 125 11.24 13.48 8.30
C ASP A 125 12.43 14.42 8.51
N ILE A 126 12.61 15.32 7.54
CA ILE A 126 13.52 16.46 7.60
C ILE A 126 12.69 17.68 7.94
N ILE A 127 13.02 18.30 9.06
CA ILE A 127 12.39 19.54 9.53
C ILE A 127 13.40 20.68 9.53
N ALA A 128 12.95 21.88 9.18
CA ALA A 128 13.68 23.11 9.41
C ALA A 128 13.17 23.76 10.69
N LEU A 129 14.07 24.12 11.60
CA LEU A 129 13.69 24.87 12.80
C LEU A 129 13.66 26.37 12.52
N SER A 130 12.61 27.03 13.01
CA SER A 130 12.44 28.48 12.97
C SER A 130 12.27 29.05 14.38
N PRO A 131 12.90 30.21 14.68
CA PRO A 131 12.67 30.91 15.93
C PRO A 131 11.30 31.61 15.99
N LEU A 132 10.60 31.71 14.86
CA LEU A 132 9.28 32.35 14.78
C LEU A 132 8.18 31.39 15.23
N SER A 133 7.18 31.93 15.94
CA SER A 133 5.94 31.21 16.27
C SER A 133 4.99 31.31 15.08
N LEU A 134 5.09 30.36 14.14
CA LEU A 134 4.30 30.34 12.91
C LEU A 134 2.92 29.73 13.21
N THR A 135 2.04 30.51 13.83
CA THR A 135 0.64 30.10 14.13
C THR A 135 -0.36 30.63 13.11
N GLU A 136 -0.05 31.75 12.44
CA GLU A 136 -0.90 32.39 11.41
C GLU A 136 -0.11 32.86 10.17
N ASP A 137 1.17 33.22 10.32
CA ASP A 137 2.03 33.65 9.22
C ASP A 137 2.66 32.48 8.44
N ARG A 138 2.69 32.58 7.11
CA ARG A 138 3.23 31.56 6.21
C ARG A 138 4.77 31.61 6.19
N PRO A 139 5.48 30.46 6.27
CA PRO A 139 6.94 30.44 6.24
C PRO A 139 7.49 30.97 4.91
N ARG A 140 8.50 31.84 4.98
CA ARG A 140 9.27 32.35 3.83
C ARG A 140 10.70 31.82 3.86
N ILE A 141 11.34 31.80 2.69
CA ILE A 141 12.77 31.44 2.59
C ILE A 141 13.61 32.38 3.45
N ASP A 142 13.28 33.67 3.48
CA ASP A 142 13.98 34.68 4.29
C ASP A 142 13.91 34.39 5.80
N ASP A 143 12.85 33.74 6.28
CA ASP A 143 12.70 33.33 7.69
C ASP A 143 13.67 32.21 8.08
N LEU A 144 14.28 31.54 7.10
CA LEU A 144 15.26 30.46 7.25
C LEU A 144 16.70 30.95 7.03
N MET A 145 16.90 32.21 6.63
CA MET A 145 18.19 32.78 6.25
C MET A 145 18.98 33.35 7.45
N ASN A 146 19.15 32.57 8.53
CA ASN A 146 20.34 32.57 9.43
C ASN A 146 20.07 31.89 10.79
N PRO A 147 20.82 30.82 11.14
CA PRO A 147 21.24 29.73 10.26
C PRO A 147 20.12 28.68 10.15
N LEU A 148 19.86 28.21 8.92
CA LEU A 148 18.98 27.07 8.66
C LEU A 148 19.47 25.85 9.44
N LEU A 149 18.74 25.49 10.48
CA LEU A 149 19.01 24.31 11.28
C LEU A 149 18.09 23.18 10.82
N LEU A 150 18.67 22.23 10.08
CA LEU A 150 17.97 21.03 9.64
C LEU A 150 18.01 19.98 10.73
N GLY A 151 16.86 19.38 11.03
CA GLY A 151 16.71 18.27 11.94
C GLY A 151 16.21 17.03 11.20
N TYR A 152 16.87 15.89 11.40
CA TYR A 152 16.38 14.57 11.01
C TYR A 152 15.65 13.93 12.18
N VAL A 153 14.37 13.65 12.03
CA VAL A 153 13.55 12.98 13.05
C VAL A 153 13.93 11.51 13.12
N PHE A 154 14.65 11.12 14.16
CA PHE A 154 15.15 9.76 14.36
C PHE A 154 14.08 8.83 14.95
N SER A 155 13.34 9.28 15.96
CA SER A 155 12.30 8.48 16.62
C SER A 155 11.20 9.36 17.20
N VAL A 156 9.99 8.82 17.29
CA VAL A 156 8.82 9.48 17.88
C VAL A 156 8.36 8.67 19.09
N TYR A 157 8.14 9.32 20.23
CA TYR A 157 7.73 8.73 21.50
C TYR A 157 6.39 9.33 21.95
N GLY A 158 5.31 8.54 21.83
CA GLY A 158 3.96 9.06 22.03
C GLY A 158 3.63 10.19 21.04
N ASP A 159 2.62 11.00 21.35
CA ASP A 159 2.10 12.00 20.41
C ASP A 159 2.86 13.34 20.47
N TYR A 160 3.68 13.56 21.51
CA TYR A 160 4.21 14.90 21.83
C TYR A 160 5.73 14.97 22.02
N LYS A 161 6.46 13.89 21.77
CA LYS A 161 7.92 13.87 21.95
C LYS A 161 8.62 13.23 20.77
N ILE A 162 9.58 13.94 20.19
CA ILE A 162 10.40 13.46 19.06
C ILE A 162 11.88 13.54 19.42
N SER A 163 12.69 12.63 18.89
CA SER A 163 14.14 12.68 18.99
C SER A 163 14.73 13.02 17.63
N VAL A 164 15.57 14.05 17.59
CA VAL A 164 16.04 14.70 16.38
C VAL A 164 17.56 14.80 16.37
N HIS A 165 18.16 14.54 15.21
CA HIS A 165 19.58 14.75 14.94
C HIS A 165 19.75 15.99 14.06
N PHE A 166 20.49 16.99 14.55
CA PHE A 166 20.63 18.28 13.87
C PHE A 166 21.85 18.37 12.96
N SER A 167 21.80 19.28 11.98
CA SER A 167 22.92 19.57 11.07
C SER A 167 24.16 20.15 11.76
N ARG A 168 23.97 20.79 12.92
CA ARG A 168 25.05 21.30 13.78
C ARG A 168 24.70 21.16 15.26
N SER A 169 25.70 21.26 16.12
CA SER A 169 25.48 21.41 17.56
C SER A 169 24.77 22.72 17.88
N ILE A 170 23.82 22.66 18.82
CA ILE A 170 23.07 23.79 19.33
C ILE A 170 23.63 24.18 20.70
N SER A 171 23.93 25.46 20.91
CA SER A 171 24.35 25.96 22.23
C SER A 171 23.19 26.02 23.22
N GLN A 172 23.47 26.09 24.53
CA GLN A 172 22.40 26.07 25.54
C GLN A 172 21.45 27.27 25.48
N SER A 173 21.93 28.43 24.99
CA SER A 173 21.12 29.63 24.78
C SER A 173 20.18 29.53 23.57
N GLU A 174 20.60 28.85 22.50
CA GLU A 174 19.80 28.64 21.28
C GLU A 174 18.66 27.63 21.49
N LYS A 175 18.71 26.77 22.50
CA LYS A 175 17.65 25.76 22.74
C LYS A 175 16.27 26.36 23.00
N HIS A 176 16.22 27.55 23.59
CA HIS A 176 14.98 28.25 23.91
C HIS A 176 14.50 29.19 22.79
N SER A 177 15.29 29.38 21.73
CA SER A 177 14.94 30.30 20.65
C SER A 177 14.01 29.67 19.62
N PHE A 178 14.01 28.34 19.46
CA PHE A 178 13.16 27.66 18.49
C PHE A 178 11.72 27.55 18.97
N ARG A 179 10.79 27.98 18.11
CA ARG A 179 9.34 27.98 18.39
C ARG A 179 8.58 27.06 17.45
N SER A 180 9.04 26.90 16.21
CA SER A 180 8.35 26.09 15.20
C SER A 180 9.30 25.16 14.45
N GLY A 181 8.78 24.01 14.01
CA GLY A 181 9.42 23.09 13.07
C GLY A 181 8.61 22.99 11.79
N ILE A 182 9.24 23.27 10.65
CA ILE A 182 8.62 23.26 9.31
C ILE A 182 8.99 21.95 8.62
N PHE A 183 8.00 21.20 8.13
CA PHE A 183 8.24 20.01 7.33
C PHE A 183 8.85 20.36 5.97
N LEU A 184 9.95 19.70 5.61
CA LEU A 184 10.54 19.83 4.28
C LEU A 184 10.26 18.60 3.43
N MET A 185 10.74 17.43 3.85
CA MET A 185 10.60 16.18 3.10
C MET A 185 10.80 14.97 4.01
N THR A 186 10.42 13.77 3.53
CA THR A 186 10.72 12.51 4.22
C THR A 186 11.89 11.81 3.53
N LEU A 187 13.00 11.60 4.24
CA LEU A 187 14.23 11.02 3.68
C LEU A 187 14.26 9.47 3.73
N THR A 188 13.28 8.84 4.36
CA THR A 188 13.25 7.40 4.64
C THR A 188 13.59 6.52 3.45
N THR A 189 12.99 6.73 2.28
CA THR A 189 13.26 5.91 1.08
C THR A 189 14.69 6.12 0.59
N ASN A 190 15.13 7.37 0.45
CA ASN A 190 16.46 7.71 -0.07
C ASN A 190 17.57 7.24 0.87
N THR A 191 17.38 7.33 2.19
CA THR A 191 18.31 6.78 3.18
C THR A 191 18.44 5.26 3.05
N ARG A 192 17.34 4.55 2.79
CA ARG A 192 17.37 3.10 2.63
C ARG A 192 18.06 2.68 1.33
N ILE A 193 17.83 3.39 0.24
CA ILE A 193 18.56 3.19 -1.02
C ILE A 193 20.05 3.48 -0.81
N TRP A 194 20.38 4.61 -0.17
CA TRP A 194 21.75 4.99 0.14
C TRP A 194 22.48 3.90 0.92
N ASN A 195 21.85 3.37 1.98
CA ASN A 195 22.43 2.30 2.78
C ASN A 195 22.62 1.01 1.96
N ALA A 196 21.70 0.68 1.05
CA ALA A 196 21.84 -0.48 0.17
C ALA A 196 23.01 -0.30 -0.82
N LEU A 197 23.18 0.89 -1.38
CA LEU A 197 24.28 1.20 -2.31
C LEU A 197 25.66 1.17 -1.63
N HIS A 198 25.74 1.42 -0.32
CA HIS A 198 26.98 1.44 0.45
C HIS A 198 27.18 0.19 1.32
N ASN A 199 26.40 -0.87 1.11
CA ASN A 199 26.46 -2.08 1.92
C ASN A 199 27.59 -3.02 1.46
N GLU A 200 28.81 -2.79 1.97
CA GLU A 200 30.01 -3.60 1.65
C GLU A 200 29.86 -5.10 2.01
N VAL A 201 28.94 -5.46 2.91
CA VAL A 201 28.76 -6.83 3.45
C VAL A 201 27.68 -7.61 2.71
N ALA A 202 26.90 -6.96 1.83
CA ALA A 202 25.79 -7.61 1.15
C ALA A 202 26.26 -8.60 0.08
N ASP A 203 25.55 -9.73 0.01
CA ASP A 203 25.73 -10.72 -1.03
C ASP A 203 25.27 -10.16 -2.39
N SER A 204 26.22 -9.69 -3.18
CA SER A 204 26.00 -9.10 -4.50
C SER A 204 25.98 -10.12 -5.64
N THR A 205 26.10 -11.41 -5.33
CA THR A 205 26.15 -12.48 -6.35
C THR A 205 24.85 -12.58 -7.16
N LEU A 206 23.70 -12.19 -6.59
CA LEU A 206 22.45 -12.10 -7.34
C LEU A 206 22.48 -10.94 -8.34
N ILE A 207 23.06 -9.81 -7.96
CA ILE A 207 23.23 -8.63 -8.82
C ILE A 207 24.20 -8.97 -9.96
N GLN A 208 25.27 -9.72 -9.68
CA GLN A 208 26.17 -10.28 -10.70
C GLN A 208 25.45 -11.29 -11.59
N SER A 209 24.69 -12.24 -11.03
CA SER A 209 23.94 -13.23 -11.81
C SER A 209 22.81 -12.61 -12.63
N ALA A 210 22.26 -11.47 -12.21
CA ALA A 210 21.32 -10.70 -13.00
C ALA A 210 21.99 -10.17 -14.29
N THR A 211 23.31 -10.13 -14.37
CA THR A 211 24.03 -9.77 -15.60
C THR A 211 24.47 -10.97 -16.45
N GLU A 212 24.29 -12.21 -15.96
CA GLU A 212 24.74 -13.44 -16.62
C GLU A 212 23.61 -14.44 -16.81
N GLN A 213 23.29 -14.80 -18.06
CA GLN A 213 22.26 -15.79 -18.34
C GLN A 213 22.65 -17.20 -17.84
N CYS A 214 21.69 -17.94 -17.30
CA CYS A 214 21.86 -19.36 -17.03
C CYS A 214 21.21 -20.15 -18.18
N PHE A 215 22.04 -20.71 -19.07
CA PHE A 215 21.58 -21.54 -20.19
C PHE A 215 21.46 -23.03 -19.84
N SER A 216 22.01 -23.45 -18.70
CA SER A 216 22.16 -24.87 -18.34
C SER A 216 21.03 -25.45 -17.50
N CYS A 217 19.99 -24.69 -17.16
CA CYS A 217 18.80 -25.23 -16.49
C CYS A 217 17.82 -25.83 -17.52
N GLY A 218 18.30 -26.78 -18.31
CA GLY A 218 17.51 -27.55 -19.27
C GLY A 218 17.49 -29.02 -18.88
N ASN A 219 16.28 -29.53 -18.64
CA ASN A 219 15.84 -30.92 -18.75
C ASN A 219 16.36 -32.03 -17.83
N ASP A 220 17.06 -31.76 -16.73
CA ASP A 220 17.38 -32.83 -15.78
C ASP A 220 16.82 -32.62 -14.36
N ASP A 221 16.07 -33.64 -13.96
CA ASP A 221 15.75 -34.15 -12.64
C ASP A 221 14.37 -33.89 -11.99
N ASP A 222 13.78 -35.02 -11.61
CA ASP A 222 12.39 -35.32 -11.29
C ASP A 222 12.10 -34.93 -9.83
N GLY A 223 12.08 -33.62 -9.56
CA GLY A 223 11.56 -33.11 -8.30
C GLY A 223 10.04 -33.25 -8.30
N SER A 224 9.50 -34.37 -7.81
CA SER A 224 8.06 -34.54 -7.64
C SER A 224 7.52 -33.52 -6.63
N ASP A 225 7.15 -32.33 -7.11
CA ASP A 225 6.31 -31.41 -6.33
C ASP A 225 5.09 -32.20 -5.90
N SER A 226 4.78 -32.20 -4.59
CA SER A 226 3.72 -33.05 -4.04
C SER A 226 2.41 -32.87 -4.84
N ASP A 227 1.68 -33.96 -5.12
CA ASP A 227 0.40 -33.92 -5.85
C ASP A 227 -0.55 -32.82 -5.34
N SER A 228 -0.52 -32.56 -4.03
CA SER A 228 -1.30 -31.51 -3.37
C SER A 228 -1.01 -30.07 -3.84
N VAL A 229 0.20 -29.78 -4.31
CA VAL A 229 0.61 -28.46 -4.85
C VAL A 229 0.12 -28.34 -6.30
N LEU A 230 0.27 -29.42 -7.08
CA LEU A 230 -0.22 -29.49 -8.46
C LEU A 230 -1.73 -29.35 -8.51
N ASP A 231 -2.46 -30.02 -7.61
CA ASP A 231 -3.91 -29.91 -7.51
C ASP A 231 -4.37 -28.49 -7.18
N ARG A 232 -3.65 -27.77 -6.32
CA ARG A 232 -3.95 -26.36 -6.04
C ARG A 232 -3.78 -25.47 -7.26
N ILE A 233 -2.69 -25.64 -8.00
CA ILE A 233 -2.43 -24.85 -9.21
C ILE A 233 -3.53 -25.12 -10.23
N ARG A 234 -3.87 -26.40 -10.44
CA ARG A 234 -4.95 -26.83 -11.34
C ARG A 234 -6.32 -26.28 -10.91
N SER A 235 -6.59 -26.19 -9.60
CA SER A 235 -7.85 -25.64 -9.07
C SER A 235 -8.02 -24.13 -9.30
N ALA A 236 -6.93 -23.39 -9.52
CA ALA A 236 -6.94 -21.93 -9.62
C ALA A 236 -7.49 -21.39 -10.95
N LYS A 237 -7.89 -22.25 -11.91
CA LYS A 237 -8.42 -21.89 -13.23
C LYS A 237 -7.50 -20.87 -13.93
N LEU A 238 -6.24 -21.24 -14.07
CA LEU A 238 -5.23 -20.45 -14.76
C LEU A 238 -5.19 -20.84 -16.25
N ASN A 239 -4.65 -19.97 -17.10
CA ASN A 239 -4.32 -20.37 -18.47
C ASN A 239 -2.91 -20.99 -18.53
N SER A 240 -2.59 -21.61 -19.66
CA SER A 240 -1.30 -22.29 -19.89
C SER A 240 -0.08 -21.39 -19.69
N SER A 241 -0.15 -20.11 -20.08
CA SER A 241 0.96 -19.17 -19.86
C SER A 241 1.17 -18.87 -18.39
N GLN A 242 0.10 -18.70 -17.60
CA GLN A 242 0.19 -18.46 -16.16
C GLN A 242 0.70 -19.72 -15.43
N GLU A 243 0.20 -20.90 -15.79
CA GLU A 243 0.67 -22.17 -15.23
C GLU A 243 2.15 -22.42 -15.54
N ALA A 244 2.58 -22.23 -16.78
CA ALA A 244 3.97 -22.36 -17.18
C ALA A 244 4.88 -21.38 -16.42
N ALA A 245 4.41 -20.16 -16.15
CA ALA A 245 5.14 -19.19 -15.33
C ALA A 245 5.36 -19.72 -13.90
N ILE A 246 4.31 -20.25 -13.27
CA ILE A 246 4.36 -20.79 -11.90
C ILE A 246 5.27 -22.02 -11.85
N PHE A 247 5.08 -23.00 -12.74
CA PHE A 247 5.93 -24.19 -12.80
C PHE A 247 7.39 -23.82 -13.08
N GLY A 248 7.63 -22.87 -13.97
CA GLY A 248 8.96 -22.34 -14.23
C GLY A 248 9.61 -21.77 -12.96
N CYS A 249 8.85 -21.09 -12.10
CA CYS A 249 9.35 -20.57 -10.83
C CYS A 249 9.63 -21.67 -9.82
N LEU A 250 8.72 -22.64 -9.66
CA LEU A 250 8.90 -23.77 -8.73
C LEU A 250 10.11 -24.62 -9.08
N LYS A 251 10.35 -24.90 -10.36
CA LYS A 251 11.56 -25.58 -10.83
C LYS A 251 12.83 -24.81 -10.48
N THR A 252 12.80 -23.49 -10.61
CA THR A 252 13.95 -22.62 -10.31
C THR A 252 14.30 -22.65 -8.83
N ARG A 253 13.29 -22.68 -7.97
CA ARG A 253 13.48 -22.80 -6.52
C ARG A 253 14.28 -24.05 -6.14
N ASN A 254 14.07 -25.15 -6.88
CA ASN A 254 14.77 -26.40 -6.63
C ASN A 254 16.23 -26.39 -7.18
N CYS A 255 16.63 -25.36 -7.94
CA CYS A 255 17.97 -25.24 -8.50
C CYS A 255 18.99 -24.77 -7.45
N ASN A 256 19.73 -25.73 -6.88
CA ASN A 256 20.76 -25.42 -5.90
C ASN A 256 22.15 -25.06 -6.49
N HIS A 257 22.33 -25.11 -7.81
CA HIS A 257 23.62 -24.92 -8.46
C HIS A 257 23.95 -23.47 -8.88
N LYS A 258 22.93 -22.62 -9.12
CA LYS A 258 23.13 -21.21 -9.50
C LYS A 258 22.04 -20.31 -8.92
N LYS A 259 22.40 -19.06 -8.60
CA LYS A 259 21.42 -18.01 -8.31
C LYS A 259 20.82 -17.47 -9.60
N SER A 260 19.57 -17.01 -9.57
CA SER A 260 18.88 -16.62 -10.81
C SER A 260 17.84 -15.53 -10.60
N VAL A 261 17.72 -14.66 -11.60
CA VAL A 261 16.61 -13.71 -11.74
C VAL A 261 15.71 -14.15 -12.89
N LYS A 262 14.41 -14.32 -12.63
CA LYS A 262 13.40 -14.61 -13.64
C LYS A 262 12.48 -13.41 -13.84
N LEU A 263 12.07 -13.22 -15.09
CA LEU A 263 11.17 -12.15 -15.49
C LEU A 263 9.82 -12.73 -15.94
N ILE A 264 8.73 -12.25 -15.36
CA ILE A 264 7.38 -12.46 -15.89
C ILE A 264 6.90 -11.14 -16.46
N TRP A 265 6.62 -11.14 -17.75
CA TRP A 265 6.08 -10.00 -18.45
C TRP A 265 4.56 -10.12 -18.52
N GLY A 266 3.87 -9.20 -17.85
CA GLY A 266 2.43 -9.23 -17.71
C GLY A 266 1.79 -7.93 -18.19
N PRO A 267 1.33 -7.87 -19.45
CA PRO A 267 0.51 -6.77 -19.96
C PRO A 267 -0.76 -6.50 -19.12
N PRO A 268 -1.45 -5.36 -19.30
CA PRO A 268 -2.68 -5.02 -18.59
C PRO A 268 -3.75 -6.11 -18.70
N GLY A 269 -4.39 -6.44 -17.57
CA GLY A 269 -5.48 -7.43 -17.54
C GLY A 269 -5.05 -8.89 -17.68
N THR A 270 -3.76 -9.21 -17.76
CA THR A 270 -3.26 -10.60 -17.94
C THR A 270 -3.20 -11.44 -16.67
N GLY A 271 -3.65 -10.88 -15.54
CA GLY A 271 -3.73 -11.59 -14.27
C GLY A 271 -2.39 -11.74 -13.53
N LYS A 272 -1.46 -10.78 -13.66
CA LYS A 272 -0.21 -10.70 -12.88
C LYS A 272 -0.42 -11.06 -11.40
N THR A 273 -1.26 -10.28 -10.72
CA THR A 273 -1.58 -10.46 -9.29
C THR A 273 -2.21 -11.83 -8.99
N LYS A 274 -3.04 -12.38 -9.89
CA LYS A 274 -3.63 -13.72 -9.73
C LYS A 274 -2.55 -14.81 -9.83
N THR A 275 -1.63 -14.66 -10.78
CA THR A 275 -0.49 -15.56 -10.99
C THR A 275 0.42 -15.54 -9.76
N VAL A 276 0.78 -14.35 -9.27
CA VAL A 276 1.59 -14.18 -8.05
C VAL A 276 0.88 -14.78 -6.84
N ALA A 277 -0.39 -14.48 -6.60
CA ALA A 277 -1.13 -15.02 -5.45
C ALA A 277 -1.22 -16.56 -5.48
N THR A 278 -1.37 -17.17 -6.66
CA THR A 278 -1.40 -18.63 -6.81
C THR A 278 -0.03 -19.25 -6.57
N LEU A 279 1.04 -18.63 -7.09
CA LEU A 279 2.43 -19.01 -6.78
C LEU A 279 2.69 -18.96 -5.27
N LEU A 280 2.33 -17.87 -4.60
CA LEU A 280 2.51 -17.70 -3.16
C LEU A 280 1.74 -18.74 -2.36
N SER A 281 0.52 -19.11 -2.79
CA SER A 281 -0.26 -20.18 -2.18
C SER A 281 0.47 -21.53 -2.23
N ALA A 282 1.09 -21.87 -3.37
CA ALA A 282 1.94 -23.06 -3.52
C ALA A 282 3.20 -22.99 -2.63
N LEU A 283 3.86 -21.83 -2.58
CA LEU A 283 5.08 -21.62 -1.78
C LEU A 283 4.84 -21.76 -0.27
N ILE A 284 3.66 -21.38 0.25
CA ILE A 284 3.27 -21.63 1.65
C ILE A 284 3.24 -23.13 1.95
N GLN A 285 2.68 -23.96 1.06
CA GLN A 285 2.64 -25.42 1.28
C GLN A 285 4.04 -26.03 1.28
N LEU A 286 4.90 -25.51 0.43
CA LEU A 286 6.29 -25.91 0.32
C LEU A 286 7.18 -25.33 1.44
N LYS A 287 6.61 -24.58 2.39
CA LYS A 287 7.31 -23.88 3.49
C LYS A 287 8.49 -23.03 2.99
N CYS A 288 8.34 -22.44 1.81
CA CYS A 288 9.35 -21.60 1.19
C CYS A 288 9.26 -20.18 1.74
N LYS A 289 10.32 -19.71 2.42
CA LYS A 289 10.32 -18.37 2.99
C LYS A 289 10.49 -17.35 1.87
N THR A 290 9.42 -16.60 1.62
CA THR A 290 9.28 -15.71 0.47
C THR A 290 9.03 -14.28 0.92
N VAL A 291 9.80 -13.33 0.40
CA VAL A 291 9.52 -11.90 0.56
C VAL A 291 8.86 -11.38 -0.71
N VAL A 292 7.74 -10.67 -0.55
CA VAL A 292 6.96 -10.09 -1.63
C VAL A 292 6.99 -8.58 -1.52
N CYS A 293 7.43 -7.94 -2.61
CA CYS A 293 7.62 -6.51 -2.71
C CYS A 293 6.82 -5.88 -3.84
N ALA A 294 6.43 -4.63 -3.67
CA ALA A 294 5.90 -3.79 -4.74
C ALA A 294 6.29 -2.31 -4.49
N PRO A 295 6.19 -1.43 -5.51
CA PRO A 295 6.45 0.00 -5.36
C PRO A 295 5.52 0.69 -4.36
N THR A 296 4.22 0.34 -4.37
CA THR A 296 3.20 1.03 -3.58
C THR A 296 2.55 0.13 -2.53
N ASN A 297 2.03 0.75 -1.46
CA ASN A 297 1.24 0.06 -0.44
C ASN A 297 -0.02 -0.59 -1.03
N THR A 298 -0.68 0.08 -1.98
CA THR A 298 -1.88 -0.41 -2.65
C THR A 298 -1.61 -1.67 -3.46
N ALA A 299 -0.51 -1.71 -4.22
CA ALA A 299 -0.11 -2.89 -4.98
C ALA A 299 0.14 -4.10 -4.05
N ILE A 300 0.85 -3.88 -2.93
CA ILE A 300 1.06 -4.91 -1.92
C ILE A 300 -0.26 -5.43 -1.32
N VAL A 301 -1.18 -4.52 -0.98
CA VAL A 301 -2.49 -4.89 -0.45
C VAL A 301 -3.29 -5.71 -1.46
N ALA A 302 -3.20 -5.40 -2.76
CA ALA A 302 -3.89 -6.15 -3.81
C ALA A 302 -3.40 -7.62 -3.88
N VAL A 303 -2.08 -7.84 -3.84
CA VAL A 303 -1.51 -9.20 -3.83
C VAL A 303 -1.88 -9.94 -2.54
N ALA A 304 -1.70 -9.30 -1.37
CA ALA A 304 -2.01 -9.89 -0.08
C ALA A 304 -3.50 -10.27 0.04
N SER A 305 -4.40 -9.38 -0.39
CA SER A 305 -5.86 -9.65 -0.39
C SER A 305 -6.21 -10.84 -1.28
N ARG A 306 -5.58 -10.94 -2.46
CA ARG A 306 -5.83 -12.05 -3.40
C ARG A 306 -5.35 -13.38 -2.82
N LEU A 307 -4.18 -13.42 -2.18
CA LEU A 307 -3.67 -14.62 -1.50
C LEU A 307 -4.61 -15.07 -0.38
N LEU A 308 -5.10 -14.12 0.44
CA LEU A 308 -6.03 -14.41 1.54
C LEU A 308 -7.41 -14.84 1.05
N ALA A 309 -7.82 -14.44 -0.16
CA ALA A 309 -9.05 -14.95 -0.77
C ALA A 309 -8.90 -16.43 -1.19
N LEU A 310 -7.76 -16.80 -1.80
CA LEU A 310 -7.47 -18.19 -2.18
C LEU A 310 -7.37 -19.13 -0.97
N SER A 311 -6.85 -18.64 0.16
CA SER A 311 -6.78 -19.43 1.39
C SER A 311 -8.15 -19.70 2.00
N LYS A 312 -9.12 -18.80 1.82
CA LYS A 312 -10.51 -18.99 2.27
C LYS A 312 -11.29 -20.00 1.43
N GLU A 313 -11.18 -19.94 0.10
CA GLU A 313 -11.85 -20.89 -0.80
C GLU A 313 -11.44 -22.35 -0.51
N THR A 314 -10.19 -22.57 -0.10
CA THR A 314 -9.70 -23.92 0.26
C THR A 314 -10.37 -24.47 1.53
N ILE A 315 -10.71 -23.64 2.51
CA ILE A 315 -11.28 -24.08 3.80
C ILE A 315 -12.76 -24.46 3.66
N VAL A 316 -13.45 -23.91 2.66
CA VAL A 316 -14.83 -24.28 2.31
C VAL A 316 -14.88 -25.56 1.46
N CYS A 317 -13.81 -25.88 0.72
CA CYS A 317 -13.75 -26.99 -0.23
C CYS A 317 -13.00 -28.24 0.25
N ALA A 318 -12.86 -28.47 1.57
CA ALA A 318 -12.50 -29.82 2.04
C ALA A 318 -13.56 -30.84 1.57
N PRO A 319 -13.18 -32.05 1.11
CA PRO A 319 -14.00 -32.90 0.24
C PRO A 319 -15.09 -33.67 0.99
N THR A 320 -16.03 -32.98 1.60
CA THR A 320 -17.25 -33.58 2.15
C THR A 320 -18.46 -32.76 1.73
N ASN A 321 -19.08 -33.15 0.61
CA ASN A 321 -20.40 -32.76 0.10
C ASN A 321 -20.72 -31.26 0.17
N SER A 322 -20.51 -30.57 -0.95
CA SER A 322 -20.77 -29.13 -1.16
C SER A 322 -22.18 -28.67 -0.76
N ALA A 323 -23.19 -29.55 -0.76
CA ALA A 323 -24.55 -29.23 -0.32
C ALA A 323 -24.73 -29.29 1.21
N ILE A 324 -23.98 -30.15 1.91
CA ILE A 324 -24.06 -30.29 3.37
C ILE A 324 -23.28 -29.16 4.04
N ALA A 325 -22.16 -28.71 3.47
CA ALA A 325 -21.37 -27.60 4.04
C ALA A 325 -22.11 -26.25 4.02
N GLU A 326 -22.88 -25.96 2.97
CA GLU A 326 -23.69 -24.73 2.90
C GLU A 326 -24.89 -24.78 3.87
N VAL A 327 -25.54 -25.95 3.99
CA VAL A 327 -26.62 -26.19 4.95
C VAL A 327 -26.09 -26.18 6.38
N VAL A 328 -24.93 -26.78 6.67
CA VAL A 328 -24.25 -26.74 7.99
C VAL A 328 -23.76 -25.32 8.30
N SER A 329 -23.33 -24.55 7.31
CA SER A 329 -22.98 -23.13 7.48
C SER A 329 -24.20 -22.29 7.84
N ARG A 330 -25.33 -22.47 7.14
CA ARG A 330 -26.59 -21.76 7.41
C ARG A 330 -27.23 -22.19 8.74
N PHE A 331 -27.18 -23.47 9.10
CA PHE A 331 -27.65 -23.98 10.40
C PHE A 331 -26.70 -23.63 11.56
N SER A 332 -25.37 -23.62 11.34
CA SER A 332 -24.40 -23.22 12.38
C SER A 332 -24.43 -21.72 12.64
N SER A 333 -24.72 -20.87 11.65
CA SER A 333 -24.92 -19.43 11.89
C SER A 333 -26.18 -19.11 12.69
N LEU A 334 -27.17 -20.01 12.66
CA LEU A 334 -28.43 -19.87 13.40
C LEU A 334 -28.34 -20.31 14.87
N PHE A 335 -27.38 -21.17 15.25
CA PHE A 335 -27.28 -21.73 16.61
C PHE A 335 -25.90 -21.61 17.29
N TYR A 336 -24.79 -21.43 16.56
CA TYR A 336 -23.42 -21.40 17.12
C TYR A 336 -22.56 -20.29 16.48
N GLY A 337 -22.73 -19.05 16.93
CA GLY A 337 -22.19 -17.85 16.29
C GLY A 337 -20.68 -17.62 16.27
N THR A 338 -19.78 -18.59 16.53
CA THR A 338 -18.32 -18.29 16.58
C THR A 338 -17.33 -19.38 16.14
N SER A 339 -17.71 -20.64 15.90
CA SER A 339 -16.77 -21.74 15.63
C SER A 339 -16.16 -21.76 14.22
N THR A 340 -16.77 -21.04 13.27
CA THR A 340 -16.30 -20.92 11.88
C THR A 340 -15.12 -19.96 11.73
N LEU A 341 -15.04 -18.92 12.57
CA LEU A 341 -14.00 -17.90 12.45
C LEU A 341 -12.59 -18.47 12.70
N GLU A 342 -12.44 -19.33 13.72
CA GLU A 342 -11.16 -19.93 14.12
C GLU A 342 -10.56 -20.86 13.06
N ARG A 343 -11.41 -21.64 12.39
CA ARG A 343 -10.98 -22.47 11.25
C ARG A 343 -10.58 -21.62 10.05
N THR A 344 -11.23 -20.47 9.85
CA THR A 344 -10.94 -19.58 8.71
C THR A 344 -9.68 -18.74 8.89
N THR A 345 -9.22 -18.50 10.13
CA THR A 345 -8.03 -17.67 10.41
C THR A 345 -6.76 -18.47 10.70
N TYR A 346 -6.87 -19.79 10.94
CA TYR A 346 -5.72 -20.66 11.17
C TYR A 346 -4.71 -20.59 10.02
N GLY A 347 -3.46 -20.28 10.35
CA GLY A 347 -2.37 -20.14 9.37
C GLY A 347 -2.09 -18.72 8.91
N MET A 348 -2.90 -17.73 9.31
CA MET A 348 -2.59 -16.32 9.07
C MET A 348 -1.27 -15.90 9.75
N GLY A 349 -0.87 -16.56 10.84
CA GLY A 349 0.42 -16.36 11.49
C GLY A 349 1.65 -16.59 10.59
N ASN A 350 1.51 -17.37 9.51
CA ASN A 350 2.59 -17.59 8.53
C ASN A 350 2.74 -16.44 7.53
N ILE A 351 1.79 -15.50 7.49
CA ILE A 351 1.78 -14.37 6.55
C ILE A 351 1.96 -13.09 7.35
N VAL A 352 2.86 -12.20 6.94
CA VAL A 352 3.05 -10.88 7.56
C VAL A 352 2.87 -9.79 6.51
N LEU A 353 2.10 -8.76 6.84
CA LEU A 353 1.91 -7.56 6.03
C LEU A 353 2.54 -6.35 6.73
N CYS A 354 3.60 -5.81 6.15
CA CYS A 354 4.34 -4.65 6.66
C CYS A 354 4.06 -3.40 5.82
N GLY A 355 3.77 -2.28 6.48
CA GLY A 355 3.68 -0.98 5.82
C GLY A 355 2.93 0.05 6.66
N ASN A 356 2.52 1.15 6.02
CA ASN A 356 1.78 2.21 6.69
C ASN A 356 0.27 1.91 6.62
N ARG A 357 -0.38 1.79 7.78
CA ARG A 357 -1.80 1.41 7.92
C ARG A 357 -2.74 2.33 7.12
N GLU A 358 -2.47 3.64 7.12
CA GLU A 358 -3.33 4.64 6.48
C GLU A 358 -3.18 4.58 4.97
N ARG A 359 -1.94 4.58 4.47
CA ARG A 359 -1.65 4.47 3.03
C ARG A 359 -2.12 3.14 2.44
N MET A 360 -2.26 2.10 3.27
CA MET A 360 -2.81 0.80 2.86
C MET A 360 -4.35 0.78 2.84
N GLY A 361 -5.04 1.75 3.47
CA GLY A 361 -6.51 1.79 3.49
C GLY A 361 -7.16 0.63 4.26
N ILE A 362 -6.44 -0.03 5.17
CA ILE A 362 -6.91 -1.28 5.82
C ILE A 362 -7.67 -1.08 7.13
N LYS A 363 -7.97 0.16 7.55
CA LYS A 363 -8.62 0.47 8.84
C LYS A 363 -9.91 -0.35 9.08
N ASN A 364 -10.69 -0.60 8.02
CA ASN A 364 -11.96 -1.33 8.10
C ASN A 364 -11.87 -2.80 7.63
N ASN A 365 -10.70 -3.27 7.20
CA ASN A 365 -10.55 -4.62 6.65
C ASN A 365 -10.00 -5.59 7.71
N LYS A 366 -10.91 -6.22 8.47
CA LYS A 366 -10.58 -7.16 9.55
C LYS A 366 -9.64 -8.30 9.10
N ILE A 367 -9.75 -8.76 7.86
CA ILE A 367 -8.93 -9.87 7.34
C ILE A 367 -7.48 -9.43 7.17
N LEU A 368 -7.24 -8.25 6.59
CA LEU A 368 -5.90 -7.71 6.41
C LEU A 368 -5.27 -7.30 7.74
N LEU A 369 -6.07 -6.82 8.70
CA LEU A 369 -5.59 -6.50 10.05
C LEU A 369 -5.05 -7.75 10.78
N ASN A 370 -5.61 -8.93 10.52
CA ASN A 370 -5.10 -10.18 11.13
C ASN A 370 -3.68 -10.56 10.67
N VAL A 371 -3.28 -10.12 9.47
CA VAL A 371 -1.92 -10.31 8.93
C VAL A 371 -1.03 -9.08 9.08
N PHE A 372 -1.57 -7.94 9.49
CA PHE A 372 -0.80 -6.71 9.64
C PHE A 372 0.20 -6.80 10.79
N PHE A 373 1.44 -6.44 10.50
CA PHE A 373 2.58 -6.67 11.38
C PHE A 373 2.42 -5.98 12.74
N ASN A 374 2.11 -4.68 12.76
CA ASN A 374 2.02 -3.94 14.02
C ASN A 374 0.82 -4.38 14.88
N ASP A 375 -0.31 -4.74 14.27
CA ASP A 375 -1.48 -5.26 14.99
C ASP A 375 -1.17 -6.62 15.61
N ARG A 376 -0.50 -7.51 14.85
CA ARG A 376 -0.03 -8.80 15.37
C ARG A 376 0.90 -8.63 16.56
N VAL A 377 1.92 -7.79 16.42
CA VAL A 377 2.90 -7.55 17.49
C VAL A 377 2.20 -7.00 18.73
N SER A 378 1.25 -6.07 18.56
CA SER A 378 0.46 -5.53 19.66
C SER A 378 -0.39 -6.59 20.37
N LYS A 379 -1.12 -7.42 19.62
CA LYS A 379 -1.94 -8.50 20.16
C LYS A 379 -1.12 -9.57 20.86
N LEU A 380 -0.04 -10.06 20.23
CA LEU A 380 0.86 -11.02 20.86
C LEU A 380 1.54 -10.43 22.10
N GLY A 381 1.91 -9.15 22.07
CA GLY A 381 2.43 -8.43 23.22
C GLY A 381 1.50 -8.47 24.41
N ARG A 382 0.20 -8.21 24.19
CA ARG A 382 -0.82 -8.33 25.25
C ARG A 382 -0.99 -9.76 25.74
N LEU A 383 -1.00 -10.73 24.82
CA LEU A 383 -1.19 -12.15 25.14
C LEU A 383 -0.04 -12.75 25.94
N PHE A 384 1.21 -12.33 25.70
CA PHE A 384 2.39 -12.88 26.38
C PHE A 384 2.86 -12.08 27.60
N LEU A 385 2.08 -11.09 28.07
CA LEU A 385 2.39 -10.36 29.31
C LEU A 385 2.53 -11.33 30.50
N PRO A 386 3.63 -11.29 31.27
CA PRO A 386 3.86 -12.21 32.39
C PRO A 386 2.79 -12.15 33.48
N THR A 387 2.21 -10.98 33.70
CA THR A 387 1.29 -10.70 34.82
C THR A 387 -0.19 -10.91 34.47
N CYS A 388 -0.57 -10.75 33.19
CA CYS A 388 -1.98 -10.77 32.77
C CYS A 388 -2.21 -11.46 31.40
N GLY A 389 -1.20 -12.18 30.90
CA GLY A 389 -1.25 -12.89 29.63
C GLY A 389 -2.08 -14.17 29.64
N TRP A 390 -2.19 -14.82 28.49
CA TRP A 390 -3.08 -15.95 28.24
C TRP A 390 -2.86 -17.12 29.21
N LYS A 391 -1.61 -17.41 29.57
CA LYS A 391 -1.27 -18.52 30.48
C LYS A 391 -1.80 -18.28 31.88
N LYS A 392 -1.58 -17.08 32.43
CA LYS A 392 -2.08 -16.69 33.76
C LYS A 392 -3.60 -16.65 33.80
N ARG A 393 -4.23 -16.15 32.73
CA ARG A 393 -5.70 -16.17 32.60
C ARG A 393 -6.23 -17.62 32.54
N LEU A 394 -5.59 -18.49 31.77
CA LEU A 394 -5.96 -19.90 31.68
C LEU A 394 -5.81 -20.63 33.02
N GLU A 395 -4.70 -20.42 33.73
CA GLU A 395 -4.50 -20.92 35.09
C GLU A 395 -5.63 -20.44 36.03
N SER A 396 -6.01 -19.16 35.95
CA SER A 396 -7.10 -18.61 36.76
C SER A 396 -8.48 -19.21 36.43
N ILE A 397 -8.75 -19.51 35.16
CA ILE A 397 -10.00 -20.15 34.73
C ILE A 397 -10.03 -21.60 35.20
N ILE A 398 -8.94 -22.35 35.03
CA ILE A 398 -8.83 -23.74 35.52
C ILE A 398 -9.07 -23.77 37.03
N ASP A 399 -8.40 -22.89 37.78
CA ASP A 399 -8.57 -22.78 39.23
C ASP A 399 -10.00 -22.35 39.62
N PHE A 400 -10.68 -21.52 38.82
CA PHE A 400 -12.10 -21.21 39.05
C PHE A 400 -13.02 -22.42 38.80
N LEU A 401 -12.76 -23.20 37.77
CA LEU A 401 -13.55 -24.39 37.45
C LEU A 401 -13.28 -25.56 38.41
N GLU A 402 -12.07 -25.66 38.97
CA GLU A 402 -11.73 -26.65 39.99
C GLU A 402 -12.31 -26.28 41.37
N ASN A 403 -12.36 -24.98 41.70
CA ASN A 403 -12.82 -24.46 43.00
C ASN A 403 -14.12 -23.64 42.89
N THR A 404 -15.08 -24.08 42.07
CA THR A 404 -16.19 -23.21 41.65
C THR A 404 -17.11 -22.77 42.78
N GLU A 405 -17.40 -23.64 43.75
CA GLU A 405 -18.31 -23.33 44.87
C GLU A 405 -17.79 -22.15 45.71
N ALA A 406 -16.56 -22.24 46.22
CA ALA A 406 -15.95 -21.21 47.05
C ALA A 406 -15.77 -19.88 46.30
N LYS A 407 -15.38 -19.93 45.03
CA LYS A 407 -15.19 -18.72 44.22
C LYS A 407 -16.48 -18.09 43.74
N TYR A 408 -17.52 -18.90 43.50
CA TYR A 408 -18.84 -18.37 43.14
C TYR A 408 -19.49 -17.70 44.35
N GLU A 409 -19.41 -18.29 45.55
CA GLU A 409 -19.87 -17.66 46.79
C GLU A 409 -19.11 -16.35 47.07
N GLN A 410 -17.80 -16.34 46.87
CA GLN A 410 -17.00 -15.13 46.98
C GLN A 410 -17.39 -14.07 45.94
N HIS A 411 -17.61 -14.46 44.68
CA HIS A 411 -18.04 -13.53 43.62
C HIS A 411 -19.43 -12.95 43.88
N VAL A 412 -20.36 -13.75 44.37
CA VAL A 412 -21.70 -13.30 44.77
C VAL A 412 -21.61 -12.33 45.95
N HIS A 413 -20.77 -12.61 46.93
CA HIS A 413 -20.51 -11.69 48.06
C HIS A 413 -19.86 -10.37 47.57
N GLU A 414 -18.87 -10.43 46.68
CA GLU A 414 -18.25 -9.26 46.06
C GLU A 414 -19.25 -8.44 45.24
N LEU A 415 -20.15 -9.08 44.47
CA LEU A 415 -21.20 -8.40 43.71
C LEU A 415 -22.25 -7.73 44.60
N GLU A 416 -22.52 -8.28 45.79
CA GLU A 416 -23.41 -7.67 46.78
C GLU A 416 -22.75 -6.49 47.48
N GLU A 417 -21.45 -6.59 47.75
CA GLU A 417 -20.65 -5.48 48.24
C GLU A 417 -20.54 -4.36 47.22
N LEU A 418 -20.32 -4.70 45.94
CA LEU A 418 -20.29 -3.76 44.83
C LEU A 418 -21.67 -3.14 44.57
N HIS A 419 -22.76 -3.92 44.66
CA HIS A 419 -24.12 -3.37 44.55
C HIS A 419 -24.44 -2.43 45.71
N ARG A 420 -23.99 -2.71 46.94
CA ARG A 420 -24.08 -1.76 48.05
C ARG A 420 -23.33 -0.46 47.75
N ILE A 421 -22.09 -0.56 47.24
CA ILE A 421 -21.26 0.61 46.90
C ILE A 421 -21.84 1.41 45.71
N LEU A 422 -22.39 0.73 44.70
CA LEU A 422 -23.01 1.34 43.51
C LEU A 422 -24.42 1.90 43.76
N GLU A 423 -25.14 1.39 44.77
CA GLU A 423 -26.37 2.02 45.25
C GLU A 423 -26.07 3.32 46.04
N GLU A 424 -24.88 3.42 46.65
CA GLU A 424 -24.39 4.65 47.30
C GLU A 424 -23.80 5.68 46.31
N GLU A 425 -23.20 5.25 45.20
CA GLU A 425 -22.73 6.13 44.12
C GLU A 425 -23.48 5.85 42.80
N LYS A 426 -24.44 6.70 42.41
CA LYS A 426 -25.13 6.64 41.11
C LYS A 426 -24.16 6.73 39.91
N LYS A 427 -23.54 5.62 39.51
CA LYS A 427 -22.66 5.52 38.32
C LYS A 427 -23.07 4.34 37.45
N GLU A 428 -23.85 4.62 36.41
CA GLU A 428 -24.22 3.65 35.35
C GLU A 428 -23.03 3.19 34.50
N ASP A 429 -21.87 3.85 34.59
CA ASP A 429 -20.70 3.57 33.73
C ASP A 429 -19.89 2.32 34.11
N GLU A 430 -20.00 1.79 35.34
CA GLU A 430 -19.23 0.61 35.75
C GLU A 430 -19.83 -0.72 35.26
N LYS A 431 -21.16 -0.79 35.09
CA LYS A 431 -21.84 -1.97 34.51
C LYS A 431 -21.40 -2.25 33.05
N LYS A 432 -21.00 -1.22 32.30
CA LYS A 432 -20.47 -1.38 30.93
C LYS A 432 -19.06 -1.98 30.92
N LYS A 433 -18.18 -1.56 31.85
CA LYS A 433 -16.77 -2.03 31.91
C LYS A 433 -16.65 -3.53 32.23
N GLU A 434 -17.53 -4.07 33.06
CA GLU A 434 -17.48 -5.49 33.44
C GLU A 434 -18.02 -6.42 32.33
N THR A 435 -18.98 -5.93 31.55
CA THR A 435 -19.50 -6.61 30.35
C THR A 435 -18.46 -6.62 29.20
N GLU A 436 -17.62 -5.58 29.10
CA GLU A 436 -16.48 -5.53 28.18
C GLU A 436 -15.35 -6.49 28.57
N LYS A 437 -15.03 -6.61 29.86
CA LYS A 437 -13.99 -7.51 30.38
C LYS A 437 -14.26 -8.99 30.06
N LYS A 438 -15.54 -9.41 30.07
CA LYS A 438 -15.99 -10.78 29.74
C LYS A 438 -15.99 -11.08 28.23
N LYS A 439 -16.08 -10.07 27.36
CA LYS A 439 -15.91 -10.23 25.89
C LYS A 439 -14.46 -10.52 25.51
N GLU A 440 -13.52 -9.97 26.27
CA GLU A 440 -12.08 -10.04 26.03
C GLU A 440 -11.50 -11.47 26.18
N GLU A 441 -12.11 -12.34 26.99
CA GLU A 441 -11.58 -13.67 27.33
C GLU A 441 -11.71 -14.68 26.17
N ALA A 442 -12.84 -14.67 25.46
CA ALA A 442 -13.08 -15.54 24.30
C ALA A 442 -12.29 -15.09 23.05
N GLU A 443 -11.86 -13.83 22.98
CA GLU A 443 -11.06 -13.29 21.88
C GLU A 443 -9.59 -13.77 21.94
N ASN A 444 -9.04 -14.00 23.14
CA ASN A 444 -7.63 -14.36 23.32
C ASN A 444 -7.23 -15.70 22.68
N MET A 445 -8.10 -16.72 22.77
CA MET A 445 -7.84 -18.03 22.16
C MET A 445 -7.90 -17.97 20.62
N VAL A 446 -8.83 -17.16 20.09
CA VAL A 446 -8.95 -16.90 18.65
C VAL A 446 -7.72 -16.15 18.13
N ASP A 447 -7.24 -15.16 18.89
CA ASP A 447 -6.06 -14.39 18.55
C ASP A 447 -4.78 -15.26 18.55
N LEU A 448 -4.61 -16.17 19.51
CA LEU A 448 -3.53 -17.15 19.49
C LEU A 448 -3.57 -18.04 18.23
N CYS A 449 -4.73 -18.61 17.90
CA CYS A 449 -4.91 -19.41 16.68
C CYS A 449 -4.63 -18.63 15.38
N THR A 450 -4.95 -17.34 15.38
CA THR A 450 -4.84 -16.46 14.21
C THR A 450 -3.40 -15.97 14.02
N HIS A 451 -2.71 -15.61 15.09
CA HIS A 451 -1.46 -14.89 15.04
C HIS A 451 -0.21 -15.77 15.23
N LEU A 452 -0.35 -16.99 15.77
CA LEU A 452 0.76 -17.93 15.85
C LEU A 452 0.97 -18.68 14.53
N PRO A 453 2.23 -18.86 14.07
CA PRO A 453 2.53 -19.64 12.87
C PRO A 453 2.20 -21.13 13.08
N LYS A 454 1.86 -21.83 11.98
CA LYS A 454 1.59 -23.28 11.97
C LYS A 454 2.73 -24.16 12.50
N SER A 455 3.96 -23.64 12.52
CA SER A 455 5.11 -24.34 13.13
C SER A 455 5.04 -24.39 14.66
N PHE A 456 4.25 -23.51 15.28
CA PHE A 456 4.08 -23.42 16.74
C PHE A 456 2.71 -23.90 17.22
N ILE A 457 1.70 -23.86 16.35
CA ILE A 457 0.35 -24.34 16.67
C ILE A 457 -0.14 -25.33 15.61
N SER A 458 -0.26 -26.60 16.00
CA SER A 458 -0.70 -27.66 15.11
C SER A 458 -2.22 -27.61 14.90
N SER A 459 -2.71 -28.26 13.84
CA SER A 459 -4.16 -28.39 13.63
C SER A 459 -4.85 -29.14 14.77
N LYS A 460 -4.15 -30.04 15.48
CA LYS A 460 -4.67 -30.72 16.66
C LYS A 460 -4.84 -29.75 17.84
N ASP A 461 -3.87 -28.88 18.06
CA ASP A 461 -3.92 -27.87 19.14
C ASP A 461 -5.07 -26.88 18.90
N VAL A 462 -5.27 -26.44 17.65
CA VAL A 462 -6.41 -25.60 17.29
C VAL A 462 -7.74 -26.31 17.55
N LYS A 463 -7.86 -27.60 17.24
CA LYS A 463 -9.08 -28.37 17.55
C LYS A 463 -9.34 -28.42 19.06
N ASN A 464 -8.30 -28.62 19.86
CA ASN A 464 -8.40 -28.60 21.32
C ASN A 464 -8.81 -27.21 21.84
N MET A 465 -8.27 -26.14 21.26
CA MET A 465 -8.65 -24.76 21.62
C MET A 465 -10.12 -24.47 21.29
N ILE A 466 -10.61 -24.91 20.13
CA ILE A 466 -12.02 -24.76 19.75
C ILE A 466 -12.90 -25.53 20.73
N ALA A 467 -12.53 -26.77 21.08
CA ALA A 467 -13.27 -27.59 22.05
C ALA A 467 -13.32 -26.91 23.44
N ALA A 468 -12.18 -26.45 23.94
CA ALA A 468 -12.09 -25.73 25.21
C ALA A 468 -12.93 -24.44 25.21
N ARG A 469 -12.90 -23.66 24.12
CA ARG A 469 -13.72 -22.45 24.00
C ARG A 469 -15.22 -22.77 23.94
N GLN A 470 -15.61 -23.83 23.22
CA GLN A 470 -17.01 -24.28 23.18
C GLN A 470 -17.49 -24.73 24.56
N ALA A 471 -16.65 -25.45 25.30
CA ALA A 471 -16.97 -25.85 26.68
C ALA A 471 -17.15 -24.62 27.58
N LEU A 472 -16.27 -23.61 27.48
CA LEU A 472 -16.42 -22.35 28.21
C LEU A 472 -17.71 -21.59 27.85
N HIS A 473 -18.11 -21.56 26.58
CA HIS A 473 -19.42 -20.98 26.19
C HIS A 473 -20.57 -21.75 26.84
N ARG A 474 -20.56 -23.08 26.83
CA ARG A 474 -21.61 -23.89 27.51
C ARG A 474 -21.67 -23.62 29.00
N VAL A 475 -20.52 -23.53 29.67
CA VAL A 475 -20.44 -23.19 31.10
C VAL A 475 -21.02 -21.80 31.35
N ARG A 476 -20.69 -20.82 30.50
CA ARG A 476 -21.24 -19.46 30.61
C ARG A 476 -22.75 -19.45 30.38
N ASP A 477 -23.24 -20.09 29.33
CA ASP A 477 -24.66 -20.10 28.99
C ASP A 477 -25.46 -20.80 30.10
N PHE A 478 -24.92 -21.89 30.67
CA PHE A 478 -25.49 -22.54 31.86
C PHE A 478 -25.55 -21.60 33.08
N LEU A 479 -24.48 -20.83 33.35
CA LEU A 479 -24.45 -19.87 34.46
C LEU A 479 -25.45 -18.71 34.24
N GLN A 480 -25.63 -18.26 33.00
CA GLN A 480 -26.59 -17.21 32.67
C GLN A 480 -28.04 -17.66 32.83
N GLU A 481 -28.35 -18.91 32.45
CA GLU A 481 -29.69 -19.49 32.60
C GLU A 481 -30.05 -19.81 34.07
N ASN A 482 -29.04 -19.95 34.95
CA ASN A 482 -29.20 -20.39 36.35
C ASN A 482 -28.64 -19.36 37.35
N SER A 483 -28.87 -18.07 37.12
CA SER A 483 -28.26 -16.96 37.86
C SER A 483 -28.87 -16.67 39.24
N SER A 484 -29.73 -17.54 39.80
CA SER A 484 -30.37 -17.29 41.11
C SER A 484 -29.55 -17.87 42.27
N ARG A 485 -29.61 -17.20 43.44
CA ARG A 485 -28.85 -17.54 44.66
C ARG A 485 -29.11 -18.97 45.19
N ASP A 486 -30.26 -19.54 44.90
CA ASP A 486 -30.67 -20.87 45.40
C ASP A 486 -30.23 -22.04 44.50
N ASP A 487 -29.66 -21.77 43.32
CA ASP A 487 -29.39 -22.79 42.30
C ASP A 487 -28.08 -23.57 42.48
N PHE A 488 -27.10 -22.99 43.18
CA PHE A 488 -25.73 -23.53 43.30
C PHE A 488 -25.41 -24.08 44.71
N LYS A 489 -26.41 -24.58 45.44
CA LYS A 489 -26.18 -25.28 46.72
C LYS A 489 -25.46 -26.62 46.51
N LYS A 490 -24.42 -26.88 47.31
CA LYS A 490 -23.66 -28.13 47.31
C LYS A 490 -24.59 -29.35 47.39
N GLY A 491 -24.47 -30.27 46.42
CA GLY A 491 -25.30 -31.47 46.33
C GLY A 491 -26.67 -31.29 45.65
N GLY A 492 -27.02 -30.07 45.23
CA GLY A 492 -28.22 -29.79 44.43
C GLY A 492 -28.15 -30.36 43.01
N PHE A 493 -29.30 -30.61 42.39
CA PHE A 493 -29.39 -31.17 41.03
C PHE A 493 -28.66 -30.30 39.99
N ARG A 494 -28.86 -28.98 40.03
CA ARG A 494 -28.22 -28.02 39.10
C ARG A 494 -26.69 -27.96 39.30
N PHE A 495 -26.22 -27.97 40.56
CA PHE A 495 -24.79 -28.06 40.89
C PHE A 495 -24.15 -29.37 40.40
N ASN A 496 -24.84 -30.50 40.54
CA ASN A 496 -24.35 -31.78 40.02
C ASN A 496 -24.30 -31.82 38.48
N CYS A 497 -25.31 -31.26 37.81
CA CYS A 497 -25.31 -31.09 36.35
C CYS A 497 -24.16 -30.19 35.88
N PHE A 498 -23.89 -29.11 36.59
CA PHE A 498 -22.78 -28.19 36.33
C PHE A 498 -21.41 -28.87 36.53
N ASN A 499 -21.20 -29.58 37.64
CA ASN A 499 -19.96 -30.33 37.88
C ASN A 499 -19.71 -31.40 36.81
N LYS A 500 -20.78 -32.05 36.31
CA LYS A 500 -20.67 -33.01 35.21
C LYS A 500 -20.29 -32.33 33.89
N LEU A 501 -20.83 -31.15 33.61
CA LEU A 501 -20.46 -30.34 32.45
C LEU A 501 -18.99 -29.88 32.52
N ILE A 502 -18.55 -29.42 33.69
CA ILE A 502 -17.18 -28.94 33.90
C ILE A 502 -16.15 -30.06 33.77
N SER A 503 -16.38 -31.18 34.46
CA SER A 503 -15.40 -32.28 34.56
C SER A 503 -15.20 -33.03 33.24
N VAL A 504 -16.27 -33.19 32.44
CA VAL A 504 -16.21 -33.95 31.18
C VAL A 504 -15.81 -33.07 29.99
N ASP A 505 -16.36 -31.85 29.87
CA ASP A 505 -16.17 -31.04 28.67
C ASP A 505 -15.13 -29.91 28.82
N ALA A 506 -15.00 -29.28 29.99
CA ALA A 506 -14.26 -28.02 30.15
C ALA A 506 -12.84 -28.20 30.73
N ILE A 507 -12.70 -28.84 31.88
CA ILE A 507 -11.40 -28.98 32.56
C ILE A 507 -10.45 -29.84 31.73
N GLU A 508 -10.91 -30.97 31.20
CA GLU A 508 -10.07 -31.83 30.36
C GLU A 508 -9.55 -31.06 29.13
N ALA A 509 -10.41 -30.30 28.44
CA ALA A 509 -10.04 -29.51 27.29
C ALA A 509 -9.06 -28.37 27.63
N LEU A 510 -9.26 -27.68 28.75
CA LEU A 510 -8.42 -26.56 29.19
C LEU A 510 -7.05 -27.02 29.69
N CYS A 511 -6.98 -28.12 30.44
CA CYS A 511 -5.73 -28.67 30.99
C CYS A 511 -4.78 -29.23 29.91
N LEU A 512 -5.29 -29.51 28.70
CA LEU A 512 -4.46 -29.90 27.55
C LEU A 512 -3.73 -28.71 26.92
N LEU A 513 -4.27 -27.50 27.01
CA LEU A 513 -3.74 -26.32 26.30
C LEU A 513 -2.35 -25.85 26.76
N PRO A 514 -2.01 -25.77 28.06
CA PRO A 514 -0.68 -25.35 28.49
C PRO A 514 0.42 -26.29 28.00
N LYS A 515 0.10 -27.57 27.77
CA LYS A 515 1.01 -28.61 27.27
C LYS A 515 1.24 -28.50 25.76
N CYS A 516 0.39 -27.78 25.03
CA CYS A 516 0.48 -27.60 23.59
C CYS A 516 1.51 -26.54 23.15
N PHE A 517 1.91 -25.61 24.04
CA PHE A 517 2.70 -24.43 23.64
C PHE A 517 4.07 -24.38 24.33
N GLY A 518 5.13 -24.71 23.60
CA GLY A 518 6.53 -24.52 24.03
C GLY A 518 7.06 -23.10 23.84
N ILE A 519 6.24 -22.06 24.07
CA ILE A 519 6.64 -20.66 23.85
C ILE A 519 7.29 -20.12 25.13
N PHE A 520 8.62 -20.02 25.13
CA PHE A 520 9.41 -19.43 26.21
C PHE A 520 10.04 -18.10 25.74
N GLY A 521 9.99 -17.06 26.58
CA GLY A 521 10.89 -15.90 26.48
C GLY A 521 10.49 -14.72 25.57
N LEU A 522 9.21 -14.48 25.30
CA LEU A 522 8.76 -13.25 24.61
C LEU A 522 8.45 -12.14 25.62
N GLU A 523 9.49 -11.60 26.25
CA GLU A 523 9.33 -10.64 27.35
C GLU A 523 9.26 -9.17 26.88
N ASN A 524 9.78 -8.86 25.68
CA ASN A 524 9.78 -7.50 25.14
C ASN A 524 9.21 -7.41 23.72
N TYR A 525 8.84 -6.19 23.31
CA TYR A 525 8.23 -5.91 22.01
C TYR A 525 9.15 -6.20 20.81
N GLU A 526 10.48 -6.06 20.96
CA GLU A 526 11.43 -6.33 19.88
C GLU A 526 11.60 -7.83 19.62
N ASP A 527 11.54 -8.66 20.66
CA ASP A 527 11.59 -10.12 20.56
C ASP A 527 10.33 -10.64 19.86
N ILE A 528 9.17 -10.04 20.13
CA ILE A 528 7.92 -10.36 19.43
C ILE A 528 7.99 -9.96 17.95
N LYS A 529 8.54 -8.77 17.64
CA LYS A 529 8.78 -8.34 16.26
C LYS A 529 9.68 -9.33 15.53
N LYS A 530 10.79 -9.72 16.16
CA LYS A 530 11.74 -10.71 15.62
C LYS A 530 11.07 -12.08 15.43
N PHE A 531 10.32 -12.55 16.42
CA PHE A 531 9.58 -13.80 16.36
C PHE A 531 8.62 -13.84 15.16
N CYS A 532 7.83 -12.76 14.95
CA CYS A 532 6.88 -12.67 13.85
C CYS A 532 7.58 -12.74 12.48
N LEU A 533 8.68 -12.00 12.30
CA LEU A 533 9.40 -11.97 11.02
C LEU A 533 10.19 -13.26 10.75
N GLN A 534 10.80 -13.86 11.78
CA GLN A 534 11.58 -15.07 11.62
C GLN A 534 10.73 -16.29 11.26
N ASN A 535 9.51 -16.38 11.79
CA ASN A 535 8.63 -17.54 11.64
C ASN A 535 7.51 -17.36 10.59
N ALA A 536 7.45 -16.21 9.93
CA ALA A 536 6.60 -16.03 8.76
C ALA A 536 7.19 -16.75 7.53
N ASP A 537 6.32 -17.42 6.77
CA ASP A 537 6.64 -18.00 5.47
C ASP A 537 6.56 -16.93 4.38
N ILE A 538 5.57 -16.03 4.44
CA ILE A 538 5.40 -14.95 3.47
C ILE A 538 5.42 -13.60 4.17
N ILE A 539 6.23 -12.68 3.65
CA ILE A 539 6.31 -11.30 4.15
C ILE A 539 6.03 -10.34 3.00
N PHE A 540 4.95 -9.57 3.11
CA PHE A 540 4.57 -8.51 2.19
C PHE A 540 5.09 -7.16 2.70
N CYS A 541 5.75 -6.39 1.84
CA CYS A 541 6.23 -5.05 2.19
C CYS A 541 6.49 -4.21 0.94
N THR A 542 6.62 -2.89 1.07
CA THR A 542 7.12 -2.08 -0.06
C THR A 542 8.60 -2.39 -0.33
N ALA A 543 9.08 -2.23 -1.57
CA ALA A 543 10.49 -2.46 -1.91
C ALA A 543 11.44 -1.65 -0.99
N SER A 544 11.09 -0.38 -0.75
CA SER A 544 11.83 0.47 0.19
C SER A 544 11.82 -0.07 1.62
N SER A 545 10.81 -0.80 2.07
CA SER A 545 10.72 -1.30 3.45
C SER A 545 11.55 -2.55 3.72
N VAL A 546 12.01 -3.22 2.66
CA VAL A 546 12.88 -4.41 2.77
C VAL A 546 14.18 -4.08 3.49
N ALA A 547 14.73 -2.88 3.33
CA ALA A 547 15.98 -2.49 4.00
C ALA A 547 15.90 -2.53 5.54
N ASN A 548 14.70 -2.55 6.13
CA ASN A 548 14.52 -2.73 7.58
C ASN A 548 14.61 -4.21 8.02
N MET A 549 14.63 -5.15 7.08
CA MET A 549 14.68 -6.60 7.29
C MET A 549 16.12 -7.10 7.36
N ILE A 550 16.88 -6.53 8.30
CA ILE A 550 18.29 -6.86 8.57
C ILE A 550 18.42 -8.33 9.00
N PRO A 551 19.54 -9.04 8.75
CA PRO A 551 19.75 -10.43 9.18
C PRO A 551 19.48 -10.72 10.67
N ALA A 552 19.61 -9.71 11.54
CA ALA A 552 19.26 -9.83 12.96
C ALA A 552 17.74 -10.06 13.20
N ARG A 553 16.89 -9.65 12.25
CA ARG A 553 15.42 -9.67 12.34
C ARG A 553 14.76 -10.74 11.48
N ILE A 554 15.44 -11.26 10.45
CA ILE A 554 14.87 -12.24 9.51
C ILE A 554 15.81 -13.44 9.33
N ARG A 555 15.24 -14.65 9.14
CA ARG A 555 15.99 -15.84 8.70
C ARG A 555 16.34 -15.75 7.20
N SER A 556 17.13 -16.68 6.70
CA SER A 556 17.45 -16.80 5.27
C SER A 556 16.18 -16.82 4.42
N VAL A 557 16.11 -15.95 3.42
CA VAL A 557 15.00 -15.86 2.47
C VAL A 557 15.33 -16.70 1.25
N ASP A 558 14.42 -17.58 0.83
CA ASP A 558 14.66 -18.48 -0.30
C ASP A 558 14.37 -17.80 -1.64
N LEU A 559 13.29 -17.01 -1.69
CA LEU A 559 12.76 -16.39 -2.90
C LEU A 559 12.31 -14.94 -2.64
N LEU A 560 12.68 -14.04 -3.54
CA LEU A 560 12.16 -12.68 -3.62
C LEU A 560 11.17 -12.59 -4.78
N VAL A 561 9.99 -12.04 -4.53
CA VAL A 561 8.99 -11.74 -5.57
C VAL A 561 8.75 -10.25 -5.60
N VAL A 562 8.95 -9.60 -6.74
CA VAL A 562 8.70 -8.17 -6.92
C VAL A 562 7.57 -8.00 -7.93
N ASP A 563 6.39 -7.59 -7.46
CA ASP A 563 5.26 -7.22 -8.31
C ASP A 563 5.38 -5.75 -8.74
N GLU A 564 4.88 -5.42 -9.93
CA GLU A 564 5.07 -4.12 -10.59
C GLU A 564 6.54 -3.66 -10.63
N ALA A 565 7.47 -4.61 -10.86
CA ALA A 565 8.92 -4.38 -10.86
C ALA A 565 9.38 -3.35 -11.90
N ALA A 566 8.61 -3.16 -12.98
CA ALA A 566 8.89 -2.16 -14.01
C ALA A 566 8.72 -0.71 -13.52
N GLN A 567 8.00 -0.49 -12.41
CA GLN A 567 7.74 0.82 -11.82
C GLN A 567 8.73 1.18 -10.69
N LEU A 568 9.66 0.29 -10.31
CA LEU A 568 10.69 0.56 -9.32
C LEU A 568 11.91 1.21 -9.98
N LYS A 569 12.54 2.16 -9.28
CA LYS A 569 13.91 2.58 -9.65
C LYS A 569 14.83 1.37 -9.47
N GLU A 570 15.80 1.21 -10.35
CA GLU A 570 16.75 0.09 -10.26
C GLU A 570 17.45 0.05 -8.88
N CYS A 571 17.84 1.20 -8.35
CA CYS A 571 18.44 1.32 -7.02
C CYS A 571 17.50 0.92 -5.86
N GLU A 572 16.18 0.99 -6.03
CA GLU A 572 15.21 0.48 -5.04
C GLU A 572 15.15 -1.06 -5.04
N SER A 573 15.29 -1.66 -6.23
CA SER A 573 15.31 -3.13 -6.38
C SER A 573 16.55 -3.73 -5.72
N VAL A 574 17.68 -3.01 -5.75
CA VAL A 574 18.94 -3.42 -5.11
C VAL A 574 18.75 -3.68 -3.61
N ALA A 575 18.02 -2.82 -2.91
CA ALA A 575 17.77 -2.99 -1.49
C ALA A 575 17.05 -4.33 -1.18
N ALA A 576 16.18 -4.79 -2.09
CA ALA A 576 15.48 -6.06 -1.95
C ALA A 576 16.36 -7.26 -2.32
N LEU A 577 17.26 -7.11 -3.29
CA LEU A 577 18.17 -8.17 -3.74
C LEU A 577 19.26 -8.53 -2.73
N GLN A 578 19.52 -7.67 -1.75
CA GLN A 578 20.51 -7.89 -0.69
C GLN A 578 19.97 -8.68 0.53
N LEU A 579 18.77 -9.27 0.43
CA LEU A 579 18.20 -10.09 1.50
C LEU A 579 19.12 -11.28 1.87
N PRO A 580 19.24 -11.61 3.17
CA PRO A 580 20.14 -12.68 3.60
C PRO A 580 19.69 -14.04 3.09
N GLY A 581 20.64 -14.81 2.54
CA GLY A 581 20.38 -16.16 2.02
C GLY A 581 19.62 -16.20 0.69
N LEU A 582 19.34 -15.04 0.08
CA LEU A 582 18.57 -14.97 -1.15
C LEU A 582 19.28 -15.69 -2.31
N ARG A 583 18.54 -16.62 -2.93
CA ARG A 583 19.02 -17.44 -4.05
C ARG A 583 18.37 -17.08 -5.37
N HIS A 584 17.06 -16.82 -5.34
CA HIS A 584 16.29 -16.58 -6.55
C HIS A 584 15.43 -15.33 -6.40
N ALA A 585 15.27 -14.58 -7.49
CA ALA A 585 14.37 -13.44 -7.56
C ALA A 585 13.44 -13.58 -8.77
N LEU A 586 12.17 -13.21 -8.58
CA LEU A 586 11.14 -13.16 -9.59
C LEU A 586 10.66 -11.72 -9.73
N LEU A 587 10.92 -11.10 -10.87
CA LEU A 587 10.45 -9.76 -11.19
C LEU A 587 9.24 -9.89 -12.11
N ILE A 588 8.10 -9.37 -11.68
CA ILE A 588 6.87 -9.33 -12.47
C ILE A 588 6.57 -7.86 -12.80
N GLY A 589 6.36 -7.55 -14.07
CA GLY A 589 6.11 -6.18 -14.47
C GLY A 589 5.73 -6.04 -15.94
N ASP A 590 5.68 -4.78 -16.38
CA ASP A 590 5.42 -4.40 -17.76
C ASP A 590 6.17 -3.11 -18.10
N GLU A 591 7.25 -3.23 -18.85
CA GLU A 591 8.13 -2.13 -19.27
C GLU A 591 7.46 -1.17 -20.26
N TYR A 592 6.31 -1.56 -20.84
CA TYR A 592 5.53 -0.67 -21.70
C TYR A 592 4.53 0.18 -20.93
N GLN A 593 4.45 0.06 -19.61
CA GLN A 593 3.73 1.01 -18.75
C GLN A 593 4.69 2.03 -18.14
N LEU A 594 4.17 2.91 -17.28
CA LEU A 594 4.91 4.01 -16.68
C LEU A 594 6.13 3.54 -15.87
N PRO A 595 7.32 4.14 -16.10
CA PRO A 595 8.52 3.88 -15.32
C PRO A 595 8.41 4.56 -13.95
N ALA A 596 9.46 4.42 -13.14
CA ALA A 596 9.53 5.13 -11.86
C ALA A 596 9.57 6.64 -12.07
N MET A 597 8.86 7.39 -11.21
CA MET A 597 8.85 8.85 -11.26
C MET A 597 10.23 9.42 -10.91
N VAL A 598 10.73 10.31 -11.76
CA VAL A 598 11.96 11.08 -11.53
C VAL A 598 11.58 12.57 -11.55
N HIS A 599 12.05 13.32 -10.56
CA HIS A 599 11.76 14.75 -10.44
C HIS A 599 12.70 15.61 -11.27
N ASN A 600 13.97 15.21 -11.37
CA ASN A 600 14.99 15.96 -12.11
C ASN A 600 15.07 15.53 -13.58
N GLU A 601 14.98 16.48 -14.51
CA GLU A 601 15.00 16.21 -15.95
C GLU A 601 16.33 15.62 -16.45
N GLU A 602 17.47 16.04 -15.89
CA GLU A 602 18.79 15.49 -16.25
C GLU A 602 18.93 14.05 -15.77
N CYS A 603 18.43 13.73 -14.57
CA CYS A 603 18.34 12.35 -14.09
C CYS A 603 17.40 11.48 -14.96
N GLU A 604 16.29 12.05 -15.44
CA GLU A 604 15.38 11.35 -16.36
C GLU A 604 16.09 11.03 -17.70
N LYS A 605 16.77 12.01 -18.30
CA LYS A 605 17.60 11.83 -19.51
C LYS A 605 18.73 10.81 -19.29
N ALA A 606 19.31 10.77 -18.08
CA ALA A 606 20.33 9.81 -17.69
C ALA A 606 19.79 8.39 -17.43
N LYS A 607 18.47 8.16 -17.58
CA LYS A 607 17.77 6.88 -17.33
C LYS A 607 17.74 6.47 -15.85
N PHE A 608 17.75 7.40 -14.90
CA PHE A 608 17.65 7.08 -13.47
C PHE A 608 16.33 6.40 -13.09
N GLY A 609 15.25 6.72 -13.81
CA GLY A 609 13.92 6.10 -13.62
C GLY A 609 13.77 4.71 -14.23
N ARG A 610 14.79 4.22 -14.96
CA ARG A 610 14.76 2.89 -15.58
C ARG A 610 14.76 1.82 -14.49
N SER A 611 13.89 0.83 -14.66
CA SER A 611 13.81 -0.31 -13.74
C SER A 611 14.86 -1.37 -14.04
N LEU A 612 15.18 -2.18 -13.02
CA LEU A 612 15.99 -3.38 -13.22
C LEU A 612 15.33 -4.33 -14.22
N PHE A 613 13.99 -4.45 -14.19
CA PHE A 613 13.23 -5.26 -15.13
C PHE A 613 13.53 -4.85 -16.58
N GLU A 614 13.37 -3.56 -16.89
CA GLU A 614 13.61 -3.03 -18.23
C GLU A 614 15.07 -3.23 -18.69
N ARG A 615 16.05 -2.95 -17.81
CA ARG A 615 17.48 -3.16 -18.16
C ARG A 615 17.78 -4.62 -18.49
N LEU A 616 17.23 -5.57 -17.72
CA LEU A 616 17.40 -7.00 -17.98
C LEU A 616 16.82 -7.42 -19.33
N VAL A 617 15.66 -6.87 -19.70
CA VAL A 617 15.08 -7.09 -21.03
C VAL A 617 15.99 -6.53 -22.13
N LEU A 618 16.53 -5.31 -21.95
CA LEU A 618 17.42 -4.67 -22.93
C LEU A 618 18.70 -5.45 -23.20
N ILE A 619 19.30 -6.07 -22.18
CA ILE A 619 20.51 -6.89 -22.35
C ILE A 619 20.21 -8.32 -22.84
N GLY A 620 18.93 -8.65 -23.07
CA GLY A 620 18.48 -9.89 -23.71
C GLY A 620 18.01 -10.99 -22.76
N HIS A 621 17.73 -10.70 -21.47
CA HIS A 621 17.17 -11.74 -20.59
C HIS A 621 15.79 -12.19 -21.06
N ASN A 622 15.59 -13.50 -21.03
CA ASN A 622 14.31 -14.11 -21.36
C ASN A 622 13.25 -13.68 -20.34
N LYS A 623 12.12 -13.21 -20.86
CA LYS A 623 10.92 -12.88 -20.10
C LYS A 623 9.76 -13.78 -20.50
N HIS A 624 9.04 -14.28 -19.51
CA HIS A 624 7.88 -15.14 -19.72
C HIS A 624 6.62 -14.29 -19.90
N LEU A 625 6.01 -14.32 -21.08
CA LEU A 625 4.81 -13.53 -21.38
C LEU A 625 3.54 -14.19 -20.85
N LEU A 626 2.74 -13.44 -20.10
CA LEU A 626 1.33 -13.76 -19.83
C LEU A 626 0.49 -13.28 -21.02
N ASN A 627 -0.09 -14.20 -21.80
CA ASN A 627 -0.59 -13.90 -23.14
C ASN A 627 -2.12 -13.84 -23.28
N VAL A 628 -2.88 -13.89 -22.18
CA VAL A 628 -4.35 -13.81 -22.20
C VAL A 628 -4.81 -12.68 -21.28
N GLN A 629 -5.60 -11.73 -21.78
CA GLN A 629 -6.19 -10.63 -21.01
C GLN A 629 -7.65 -10.90 -20.64
N TYR A 630 -8.04 -10.50 -19.41
CA TYR A 630 -9.35 -10.79 -18.80
C TYR A 630 -10.14 -9.52 -18.41
N ARG A 631 -9.68 -8.34 -18.83
CA ARG A 631 -10.17 -7.04 -18.35
C ARG A 631 -10.93 -6.27 -19.41
N MET A 632 -10.36 -6.10 -20.58
CA MET A 632 -10.84 -5.16 -21.58
C MET A 632 -11.80 -5.87 -22.53
N HIS A 633 -12.87 -5.19 -22.93
CA HIS A 633 -13.65 -5.61 -24.09
C HIS A 633 -12.74 -5.70 -25.34
N PRO A 634 -12.93 -6.66 -26.27
CA PRO A 634 -12.08 -6.84 -27.46
C PRO A 634 -11.90 -5.58 -28.32
N SER A 635 -12.92 -4.71 -28.37
CA SER A 635 -12.82 -3.43 -29.08
C SER A 635 -11.81 -2.46 -28.46
N ILE A 636 -11.55 -2.58 -27.16
CA ILE A 636 -10.61 -1.75 -26.40
C ILE A 636 -9.21 -2.37 -26.49
N SER A 637 -9.08 -3.67 -26.27
CA SER A 637 -7.76 -4.37 -26.25
C SER A 637 -7.08 -4.42 -27.62
N ARG A 638 -7.85 -4.36 -28.72
CA ARG A 638 -7.35 -4.47 -30.10
C ARG A 638 -6.20 -3.51 -30.42
N PHE A 639 -6.37 -2.22 -30.15
CA PHE A 639 -5.36 -1.21 -30.47
C PHE A 639 -4.10 -1.34 -29.61
N PRO A 640 -4.18 -1.39 -28.26
CA PRO A 640 -3.00 -1.58 -27.44
C PRO A 640 -2.25 -2.87 -27.76
N ASN A 641 -2.95 -3.97 -28.03
CA ASN A 641 -2.33 -5.24 -28.40
C ASN A 641 -1.50 -5.13 -29.69
N LYS A 642 -2.04 -4.47 -30.71
CA LYS A 642 -1.35 -4.25 -31.98
C LYS A 642 -0.14 -3.32 -31.82
N GLU A 643 -0.31 -2.18 -31.16
CA GLU A 643 0.69 -1.11 -31.15
C GLU A 643 1.77 -1.24 -30.07
N PHE A 644 1.49 -1.93 -28.96
CA PHE A 644 2.47 -2.11 -27.88
C PHE A 644 2.96 -3.55 -27.75
N TYR A 645 2.18 -4.55 -28.13
CA TYR A 645 2.51 -5.96 -27.80
C TYR A 645 2.63 -6.86 -29.02
N ASP A 646 2.74 -6.29 -30.22
CA ASP A 646 2.92 -6.99 -31.51
C ASP A 646 1.83 -8.04 -31.80
N GLY A 647 0.61 -7.84 -31.27
CA GLY A 647 -0.49 -8.79 -31.43
C GLY A 647 -0.33 -10.10 -30.66
N ARG A 648 0.61 -10.18 -29.69
CA ARG A 648 0.90 -11.42 -28.93
C ARG A 648 -0.07 -11.72 -27.80
N ILE A 649 -1.01 -10.81 -27.51
CA ILE A 649 -2.02 -10.99 -26.45
C ILE A 649 -3.34 -11.47 -27.07
N THR A 650 -4.03 -12.35 -26.37
CA THR A 650 -5.36 -12.87 -26.73
C THR A 650 -6.40 -12.45 -25.70
N ASP A 651 -7.65 -12.32 -26.13
CA ASP A 651 -8.77 -11.99 -25.24
C ASP A 651 -9.36 -13.28 -24.65
N ALA A 652 -9.60 -13.31 -23.33
CA ALA A 652 -10.26 -14.45 -22.68
C ALA A 652 -11.72 -14.61 -23.12
N SER A 653 -12.27 -15.83 -23.01
CA SER A 653 -13.68 -16.10 -23.36
C SER A 653 -14.66 -15.17 -22.62
N ILE A 654 -14.42 -14.90 -21.33
CA ILE A 654 -15.29 -14.06 -20.49
C ILE A 654 -15.49 -12.65 -21.04
N VAL A 655 -14.48 -12.05 -21.69
CA VAL A 655 -14.59 -10.70 -22.25
C VAL A 655 -15.20 -10.68 -23.66
N GLN A 656 -15.27 -11.84 -24.31
CA GLN A 656 -15.88 -12.02 -25.64
C GLN A 656 -17.37 -12.36 -25.55
N GLU A 657 -17.86 -12.74 -24.37
CA GLU A 657 -19.26 -13.07 -24.15
C GLU A 657 -20.16 -11.83 -24.32
N ARG A 658 -21.35 -12.01 -24.92
CA ARG A 658 -22.32 -10.92 -25.13
C ARG A 658 -22.76 -10.24 -23.84
N ILE A 659 -22.75 -10.94 -22.72
CA ILE A 659 -23.10 -10.38 -21.40
C ILE A 659 -22.05 -9.38 -20.88
N TYR A 660 -20.82 -9.45 -21.42
CA TYR A 660 -19.72 -8.56 -21.08
C TYR A 660 -19.81 -7.22 -21.82
N GLU A 661 -20.41 -7.21 -23.01
CA GLU A 661 -20.72 -5.97 -23.73
C GLU A 661 -21.77 -5.19 -22.92
N LYS A 662 -21.34 -4.09 -22.30
CA LYS A 662 -22.22 -3.16 -21.60
C LYS A 662 -22.40 -1.92 -22.45
N ARG A 663 -23.65 -1.47 -22.58
CA ARG A 663 -24.00 -0.16 -23.15
C ARG A 663 -24.71 0.67 -22.10
N PHE A 664 -23.98 1.61 -21.54
CA PHE A 664 -24.45 2.44 -20.45
C PHE A 664 -25.28 3.63 -20.96
N LEU A 665 -24.86 4.27 -22.06
CA LEU A 665 -25.62 5.32 -22.75
C LEU A 665 -26.18 4.79 -24.08
N GLN A 666 -27.26 5.43 -24.56
CA GLN A 666 -27.83 5.13 -25.87
C GLN A 666 -27.08 5.85 -26.99
N GLY A 667 -27.08 5.26 -28.19
CA GLY A 667 -26.42 5.84 -29.37
C GLY A 667 -25.06 5.18 -29.68
N ASN A 668 -24.70 5.20 -30.97
CA ASN A 668 -23.47 4.54 -31.44
C ASN A 668 -22.19 5.22 -30.92
N MET A 669 -22.27 6.51 -30.59
CA MET A 669 -21.18 7.29 -29.99
C MET A 669 -20.68 6.72 -28.66
N PHE A 670 -21.55 6.03 -27.91
CA PHE A 670 -21.23 5.49 -26.58
C PHE A 670 -21.07 3.96 -26.58
N GLY A 671 -20.43 3.42 -27.62
CA GLY A 671 -20.05 2.02 -27.70
C GLY A 671 -18.88 1.63 -26.78
N SER A 672 -18.43 0.38 -26.86
CA SER A 672 -17.32 -0.13 -26.03
C SER A 672 -15.99 0.59 -26.28
N PHE A 673 -15.76 1.09 -27.51
CA PHE A 673 -14.66 1.99 -27.81
C PHE A 673 -15.16 3.07 -28.77
N SER A 674 -14.90 4.33 -28.43
CA SER A 674 -15.26 5.48 -29.27
C SER A 674 -14.22 6.58 -29.17
N PHE A 675 -13.94 7.21 -30.31
CA PHE A 675 -13.27 8.50 -30.37
C PHE A 675 -14.32 9.58 -30.66
N ILE A 676 -14.41 10.58 -29.78
CA ILE A 676 -15.39 11.68 -29.85
C ILE A 676 -14.62 12.98 -30.12
N ASN A 677 -14.75 13.49 -31.33
CA ASN A 677 -14.11 14.72 -31.78
C ASN A 677 -14.74 15.95 -31.12
N VAL A 678 -13.90 16.82 -30.57
CA VAL A 678 -14.25 18.15 -30.06
C VAL A 678 -13.44 19.19 -30.83
N GLY A 679 -13.92 19.51 -32.03
CA GLY A 679 -13.20 20.40 -32.96
C GLY A 679 -13.18 21.88 -32.57
N ARG A 680 -14.13 22.34 -31.74
CA ARG A 680 -14.30 23.77 -31.40
C ARG A 680 -13.59 24.21 -30.11
N GLY A 681 -12.98 23.29 -29.38
CA GLY A 681 -12.25 23.60 -28.14
C GLY A 681 -10.90 24.24 -28.40
N LYS A 682 -10.45 25.14 -27.51
CA LYS A 682 -9.12 25.75 -27.54
C LYS A 682 -8.38 25.43 -26.24
N GLU A 683 -7.07 25.21 -26.34
CA GLU A 683 -6.24 25.05 -25.15
C GLU A 683 -5.95 26.40 -24.46
N GLU A 684 -6.07 26.42 -23.15
CA GLU A 684 -5.84 27.58 -22.29
C GLU A 684 -4.79 27.29 -21.22
N PHE A 685 -4.04 28.31 -20.81
CA PHE A 685 -3.03 28.23 -19.76
C PHE A 685 -3.38 29.22 -18.65
N CYS A 686 -3.75 28.74 -17.46
CA CYS A 686 -3.87 29.57 -16.25
C CYS A 686 -2.53 29.63 -15.49
N ASP A 687 -2.48 30.44 -14.41
CA ASP A 687 -1.34 30.80 -13.53
C ASP A 687 -0.34 29.70 -13.10
N GLY A 688 -0.56 28.43 -13.46
CA GLY A 688 0.30 27.28 -13.17
C GLY A 688 0.88 26.54 -14.39
N HIS A 689 0.93 27.16 -15.58
CA HIS A 689 1.52 26.62 -16.83
C HIS A 689 0.95 25.28 -17.39
N SER A 690 0.03 24.60 -16.70
CA SER A 690 -0.61 23.37 -17.20
C SER A 690 -1.81 23.71 -18.10
N PRO A 691 -1.91 23.13 -19.31
CA PRO A 691 -3.02 23.40 -20.21
C PRO A 691 -4.34 22.79 -19.70
N LYS A 692 -5.44 23.43 -20.09
CA LYS A 692 -6.83 22.97 -19.92
C LYS A 692 -7.66 23.29 -21.17
N ASN A 693 -8.79 22.64 -21.35
CA ASN A 693 -9.71 22.88 -22.47
C ASN A 693 -11.15 22.82 -21.94
N MET A 694 -11.76 23.99 -21.74
CA MET A 694 -13.06 24.13 -21.07
C MET A 694 -14.23 23.53 -21.85
N VAL A 695 -14.11 23.44 -23.18
CA VAL A 695 -15.09 22.78 -24.05
C VAL A 695 -15.06 21.26 -23.84
N GLU A 696 -13.87 20.64 -23.76
CA GLU A 696 -13.76 19.24 -23.35
C GLU A 696 -14.33 19.01 -21.95
N VAL A 697 -14.06 19.91 -20.99
CA VAL A 697 -14.61 19.81 -19.63
C VAL A 697 -16.15 19.82 -19.66
N ALA A 698 -16.77 20.68 -20.48
CA ALA A 698 -18.23 20.74 -20.60
C ALA A 698 -18.82 19.44 -21.18
N VAL A 699 -18.23 18.93 -22.27
CA VAL A 699 -18.63 17.64 -22.88
C VAL A 699 -18.52 16.50 -21.87
N ILE A 700 -17.39 16.40 -21.16
CA ILE A 700 -17.16 15.38 -20.13
C ILE A 700 -18.19 15.48 -19.00
N SER A 701 -18.47 16.70 -18.55
CA SER A 701 -19.43 16.94 -17.46
C SER A 701 -20.84 16.51 -17.84
N GLU A 702 -21.24 16.75 -19.09
CA GLU A 702 -22.54 16.32 -19.62
C GLU A 702 -22.62 14.79 -19.76
N ILE A 703 -21.55 14.14 -20.22
CA ILE A 703 -21.47 12.67 -20.26
C ILE A 703 -21.61 12.08 -18.85
N ILE A 704 -20.90 12.62 -17.86
CA ILE A 704 -20.99 12.17 -16.45
C ILE A 704 -22.41 12.37 -15.91
N SER A 705 -23.02 13.52 -16.18
CA SER A 705 -24.42 13.82 -15.80
C SER A 705 -25.38 12.77 -16.36
N ASN A 706 -25.24 12.41 -17.64
CA ASN A 706 -26.08 11.41 -18.27
C ASN A 706 -25.83 9.99 -17.73
N LEU A 707 -24.58 9.63 -17.45
CA LEU A 707 -24.24 8.36 -16.78
C LEU A 707 -24.86 8.27 -15.38
N PHE A 708 -24.81 9.35 -14.61
CA PHE A 708 -25.39 9.41 -13.27
C PHE A 708 -26.92 9.27 -13.31
N LYS A 709 -27.59 9.96 -14.24
CA LYS A 709 -29.04 9.80 -14.48
C LYS A 709 -29.39 8.35 -14.79
N VAL A 710 -28.65 7.70 -15.69
CA VAL A 710 -28.91 6.30 -16.06
C VAL A 710 -28.65 5.34 -14.88
N SER A 711 -27.55 5.52 -14.14
CA SER A 711 -27.25 4.70 -12.96
C SER A 711 -28.38 4.77 -11.93
N SER A 712 -28.89 5.97 -11.68
CA SER A 712 -30.00 6.21 -10.76
C SER A 712 -31.31 5.60 -11.24
N LEU A 713 -31.63 5.75 -12.54
CA LEU A 713 -32.88 5.22 -13.12
C LEU A 713 -32.89 3.69 -13.23
N ARG A 714 -31.75 3.07 -13.55
CA ARG A 714 -31.63 1.62 -13.76
C ARG A 714 -31.20 0.85 -12.52
N ASN A 715 -30.93 1.55 -11.41
CA ASN A 715 -30.37 0.98 -10.19
C ASN A 715 -29.12 0.12 -10.50
N GLN A 716 -28.30 0.59 -11.44
CA GLN A 716 -27.15 -0.16 -11.94
C GLN A 716 -25.88 0.39 -11.30
N LYS A 717 -25.09 -0.52 -10.72
CA LYS A 717 -23.76 -0.19 -10.22
C LYS A 717 -22.82 0.12 -11.38
N MET A 718 -22.18 1.28 -11.33
CA MET A 718 -21.35 1.82 -12.40
C MET A 718 -20.15 2.55 -11.81
N SER A 719 -18.96 2.25 -12.32
CA SER A 719 -17.73 2.92 -11.93
C SER A 719 -17.13 3.67 -13.13
N VAL A 720 -16.83 4.96 -12.93
CA VAL A 720 -16.43 5.91 -13.98
C VAL A 720 -15.11 6.56 -13.61
N GLY A 721 -14.12 6.42 -14.48
CA GLY A 721 -12.84 7.13 -14.37
C GLY A 721 -12.71 8.18 -15.45
N VAL A 722 -12.24 9.37 -15.08
CA VAL A 722 -11.85 10.42 -16.03
C VAL A 722 -10.37 10.65 -15.91
N ILE A 723 -9.66 10.50 -17.04
CA ILE A 723 -8.20 10.56 -17.09
C ILE A 723 -7.78 11.69 -18.02
N SER A 724 -6.82 12.50 -17.56
CA SER A 724 -6.14 13.47 -18.42
C SER A 724 -4.64 13.50 -18.15
N PRO A 725 -3.78 13.76 -19.15
CA PRO A 725 -2.34 13.93 -18.93
C PRO A 725 -2.01 15.18 -18.11
N TYR A 726 -2.91 16.15 -18.03
CA TYR A 726 -2.64 17.49 -17.52
C TYR A 726 -3.37 17.75 -16.20
N LYS A 727 -2.61 18.11 -15.16
CA LYS A 727 -3.18 18.40 -13.83
C LYS A 727 -4.13 19.61 -13.85
N GLY A 728 -3.89 20.59 -14.72
CA GLY A 728 -4.79 21.73 -14.93
C GLY A 728 -6.18 21.28 -15.39
N GLN A 729 -6.24 20.37 -16.35
CA GLN A 729 -7.50 19.79 -16.82
C GLN A 729 -8.20 18.93 -15.75
N VAL A 730 -7.43 18.11 -15.02
CA VAL A 730 -7.98 17.29 -13.92
C VAL A 730 -8.68 18.18 -12.89
N ARG A 731 -8.04 19.29 -12.48
CA ARG A 731 -8.64 20.26 -11.56
C ARG A 731 -9.89 20.92 -12.13
N ALA A 732 -9.83 21.39 -13.39
CA ALA A 732 -10.97 22.03 -14.03
C ALA A 732 -12.20 21.09 -14.13
N ILE A 733 -11.98 19.79 -14.38
CA ILE A 733 -13.04 18.78 -14.36
C ILE A 733 -13.56 18.57 -12.93
N GLN A 734 -12.67 18.40 -11.96
CA GLN A 734 -13.06 18.26 -10.55
C GLN A 734 -13.87 19.46 -10.05
N GLU A 735 -13.49 20.68 -10.40
CA GLU A 735 -14.18 21.92 -10.04
C GLU A 735 -15.56 22.04 -10.69
N ARG A 736 -15.69 21.72 -12.00
CA ARG A 736 -16.99 21.79 -12.71
C ARG A 736 -17.97 20.72 -12.22
N VAL A 737 -17.46 19.54 -11.94
CA VAL A 737 -18.25 18.42 -11.43
C VAL A 737 -18.61 18.66 -9.95
N GLY A 738 -17.69 19.23 -9.17
CA GLY A 738 -17.83 19.51 -7.74
C GLY A 738 -18.13 18.25 -6.92
N ASP A 739 -18.65 18.43 -5.71
CA ASP A 739 -19.09 17.34 -4.83
C ASP A 739 -20.45 16.76 -5.24
N LYS A 740 -21.02 17.15 -6.39
CA LYS A 740 -22.33 16.67 -6.87
C LYS A 740 -22.42 15.14 -6.92
N TYR A 741 -21.28 14.50 -7.18
CA TYR A 741 -21.14 13.05 -7.24
C TYR A 741 -20.08 12.53 -6.24
N GLY A 742 -19.42 13.43 -5.50
CA GLY A 742 -18.50 13.11 -4.43
C GLY A 742 -19.25 13.10 -3.10
N SER A 743 -19.49 11.92 -2.54
CA SER A 743 -20.11 11.70 -1.20
C SER A 743 -21.61 11.37 -1.14
N LEU A 744 -22.24 10.91 -2.22
CA LEU A 744 -23.49 10.14 -2.08
C LEU A 744 -23.16 8.71 -1.61
N SER A 745 -23.13 8.52 -0.28
CA SER A 745 -23.03 7.21 0.35
C SER A 745 -24.24 6.35 -0.02
N GLY A 746 -24.10 5.55 -1.09
CA GLY A 746 -25.18 4.71 -1.62
C GLY A 746 -24.77 3.84 -2.83
N GLN A 747 -23.55 3.28 -2.82
CA GLN A 747 -22.99 2.14 -3.62
C GLN A 747 -23.19 2.01 -5.15
N LEU A 748 -24.02 2.81 -5.82
CA LEU A 748 -24.37 2.60 -7.23
C LEU A 748 -23.50 3.36 -8.22
N PHE A 749 -22.96 4.52 -7.87
CA PHE A 749 -22.13 5.32 -8.78
C PHE A 749 -20.84 5.75 -8.10
N THR A 750 -19.69 5.49 -8.74
CA THR A 750 -18.37 5.94 -8.26
C THR A 750 -17.67 6.71 -9.37
N LEU A 751 -17.23 7.93 -9.08
CA LEU A 751 -16.49 8.78 -10.01
C LEU A 751 -15.08 9.04 -9.50
N ASN A 752 -14.08 8.81 -10.34
CA ASN A 752 -12.68 9.07 -10.03
C ASN A 752 -12.04 9.90 -11.13
N VAL A 753 -11.63 11.13 -10.82
CA VAL A 753 -11.00 12.05 -11.77
C VAL A 753 -9.54 12.24 -11.38
N GLN A 754 -8.61 11.74 -12.19
CA GLN A 754 -7.17 11.80 -11.89
C GLN A 754 -6.31 11.96 -13.14
N SER A 755 -5.03 12.26 -12.93
CA SER A 755 -4.02 12.21 -14.00
C SER A 755 -3.72 10.76 -14.42
N VAL A 756 -3.17 10.56 -15.62
CA VAL A 756 -2.71 9.22 -16.10
C VAL A 756 -1.83 8.51 -15.05
N ASP A 757 -0.82 9.20 -14.51
CA ASP A 757 0.11 8.64 -13.53
C ASP A 757 -0.58 8.30 -12.20
N GLY A 758 -1.59 9.08 -11.81
CA GLY A 758 -2.42 8.82 -10.62
C GLY A 758 -3.34 7.62 -10.77
N PHE A 759 -3.78 7.33 -11.99
CA PHE A 759 -4.66 6.20 -12.31
C PHE A 759 -3.91 4.86 -12.48
N GLN A 760 -2.58 4.85 -12.33
CA GLN A 760 -1.79 3.64 -12.50
C GLN A 760 -2.18 2.57 -11.46
N GLY A 761 -2.40 1.34 -11.92
CA GLY A 761 -2.91 0.25 -11.09
C GLY A 761 -4.43 0.26 -10.86
N GLY A 762 -5.12 1.36 -11.18
CA GLY A 762 -6.58 1.44 -11.18
C GLY A 762 -7.21 0.80 -12.42
N GLU A 763 -8.52 0.53 -12.33
CA GLU A 763 -9.39 0.09 -13.42
C GLU A 763 -10.83 0.54 -13.13
N GLU A 764 -11.60 0.85 -14.16
CA GLU A 764 -13.03 1.22 -14.02
C GLU A 764 -13.86 0.58 -15.13
N ASP A 765 -15.17 0.50 -14.91
CA ASP A 765 -16.10 0.00 -15.92
C ASP A 765 -16.12 0.91 -17.16
N ILE A 766 -16.11 2.23 -16.94
CA ILE A 766 -16.07 3.27 -17.99
C ILE A 766 -14.85 4.16 -17.75
N ILE A 767 -14.05 4.41 -18.80
CA ILE A 767 -12.99 5.42 -18.79
C ILE A 767 -13.24 6.46 -19.86
N ILE A 768 -13.14 7.73 -19.46
CA ILE A 768 -13.18 8.88 -20.34
C ILE A 768 -11.79 9.52 -20.35
N ILE A 769 -11.16 9.63 -21.52
CA ILE A 769 -9.85 10.28 -21.67
C ILE A 769 -10.05 11.67 -22.25
N SER A 770 -9.57 12.70 -21.55
CA SER A 770 -9.47 14.07 -22.06
C SER A 770 -8.06 14.35 -22.56
N THR A 771 -7.92 14.58 -23.86
CA THR A 771 -6.61 14.83 -24.50
C THR A 771 -6.17 16.28 -24.40
N VAL A 772 -7.09 17.23 -24.22
CA VAL A 772 -6.86 18.68 -23.98
C VAL A 772 -6.30 19.44 -25.17
N ARG A 773 -5.23 18.93 -25.78
CA ARG A 773 -4.42 19.65 -26.76
C ARG A 773 -5.23 19.94 -28.01
N SER A 774 -5.29 21.23 -28.35
CA SER A 774 -6.02 21.74 -29.50
C SER A 774 -5.24 22.90 -30.11
N ASN A 775 -4.39 22.58 -31.09
CA ASN A 775 -3.51 23.54 -31.77
C ASN A 775 -3.21 23.12 -33.22
N VAL A 776 -2.97 24.13 -34.06
CA VAL A 776 -2.72 23.94 -35.50
C VAL A 776 -1.37 23.26 -35.81
N ASN A 777 -0.45 23.25 -34.84
CA ASN A 777 0.91 22.71 -35.02
C ASN A 777 1.01 21.20 -34.74
N GLY A 778 -0.07 20.55 -34.30
CA GLY A 778 -0.05 19.13 -33.93
C GLY A 778 0.76 18.83 -32.66
N ASN A 779 1.07 19.83 -31.84
CA ASN A 779 1.89 19.66 -30.65
C ASN A 779 1.07 19.04 -29.52
N VAL A 780 1.40 17.79 -29.18
CA VAL A 780 0.66 17.04 -28.15
C VAL A 780 1.39 16.94 -26.80
N GLY A 781 2.65 17.39 -26.71
CA GLY A 781 3.42 17.41 -25.46
C GLY A 781 3.44 16.03 -24.77
N PHE A 782 3.06 15.99 -23.48
CA PHE A 782 3.03 14.76 -22.67
C PHE A 782 2.25 13.57 -23.24
N LEU A 783 1.31 13.80 -24.16
CA LEU A 783 0.59 12.73 -24.87
C LEU A 783 1.48 11.90 -25.82
N SER A 784 2.64 12.43 -26.24
CA SER A 784 3.56 11.69 -27.12
C SER A 784 4.25 10.51 -26.42
N ASN A 785 4.21 10.48 -25.08
CA ASN A 785 4.78 9.39 -24.30
C ASN A 785 3.96 8.10 -24.50
N ARG A 786 4.57 7.11 -25.17
CA ARG A 786 3.96 5.81 -25.47
C ARG A 786 3.52 5.04 -24.21
N GLN A 787 4.29 5.08 -23.12
CA GLN A 787 3.95 4.38 -21.88
C GLN A 787 2.71 4.98 -21.20
N ARG A 788 2.58 6.32 -21.20
CA ARG A 788 1.37 6.99 -20.71
C ARG A 788 0.15 6.67 -21.55
N ALA A 789 0.29 6.66 -22.87
CA ALA A 789 -0.79 6.27 -23.78
C ALA A 789 -1.25 4.82 -23.49
N ASN A 790 -0.31 3.88 -23.35
CA ASN A 790 -0.61 2.50 -23.00
C ASN A 790 -1.35 2.38 -21.65
N VAL A 791 -0.90 3.10 -20.62
CA VAL A 791 -1.60 3.12 -19.32
C VAL A 791 -3.03 3.64 -19.50
N ALA A 792 -3.22 4.81 -20.13
CA ALA A 792 -4.51 5.45 -20.29
C ALA A 792 -5.51 4.57 -21.06
N LEU A 793 -5.08 3.98 -22.18
CA LEU A 793 -5.92 3.16 -23.06
C LEU A 793 -6.31 1.80 -22.43
N THR A 794 -5.66 1.39 -21.35
CA THR A 794 -5.83 0.05 -20.74
C THR A 794 -6.47 0.07 -19.34
N ARG A 795 -7.08 1.19 -18.95
CA ARG A 795 -7.79 1.34 -17.68
C ARG A 795 -9.25 0.89 -17.73
N ALA A 796 -9.87 0.89 -18.90
CA ALA A 796 -11.28 0.57 -19.08
C ALA A 796 -11.54 -0.94 -19.07
N ARG A 797 -12.66 -1.36 -18.49
CA ARG A 797 -13.17 -2.73 -18.60
C ARG A 797 -14.17 -2.87 -19.75
N HIS A 798 -15.22 -2.05 -19.74
CA HIS A 798 -16.35 -2.19 -20.65
C HIS A 798 -16.42 -1.10 -21.72
N CYS A 799 -16.14 0.16 -21.35
CA CYS A 799 -16.25 1.31 -22.26
C CYS A 799 -15.05 2.25 -22.15
N LEU A 800 -14.44 2.58 -23.28
CA LEU A 800 -13.39 3.58 -23.39
C LEU A 800 -13.80 4.67 -24.38
N TRP A 801 -13.95 5.90 -23.88
CA TRP A 801 -14.30 7.07 -24.68
C TRP A 801 -13.18 8.10 -24.67
N VAL A 802 -12.57 8.33 -25.83
CA VAL A 802 -11.49 9.31 -26.00
C VAL A 802 -12.10 10.60 -26.53
N ILE A 803 -11.91 11.69 -25.80
CA ILE A 803 -12.42 13.02 -26.12
C ILE A 803 -11.22 13.90 -26.47
N GLY A 804 -11.24 14.46 -27.67
CA GLY A 804 -10.11 15.23 -28.16
C GLY A 804 -10.33 15.93 -29.48
N ASN A 805 -9.38 16.79 -29.83
CA ASN A 805 -9.37 17.49 -31.09
C ASN A 805 -8.70 16.64 -32.19
N GLU A 806 -9.46 16.26 -33.21
CA GLU A 806 -8.95 15.41 -34.29
C GLU A 806 -7.76 16.04 -35.01
N THR A 807 -7.87 17.30 -35.46
CA THR A 807 -6.87 17.92 -36.32
C THR A 807 -5.51 17.97 -35.64
N THR A 808 -5.49 18.28 -34.35
CA THR A 808 -4.26 18.33 -33.53
C THR A 808 -3.65 16.95 -33.38
N LEU A 809 -4.45 15.94 -33.03
CA LEU A 809 -3.96 14.59 -32.75
C LEU A 809 -3.54 13.86 -34.03
N ALA A 810 -4.25 14.06 -35.15
CA ALA A 810 -3.90 13.48 -36.45
C ALA A 810 -2.59 14.04 -37.01
N LEU A 811 -2.31 15.34 -36.79
CA LEU A 811 -1.07 15.99 -37.21
C LEU A 811 0.13 15.72 -36.27
N SER A 812 -0.10 15.05 -35.13
CA SER A 812 0.92 14.90 -34.09
C SER A 812 2.10 13.99 -34.43
N GLY A 813 1.98 13.14 -35.47
CA GLY A 813 2.98 12.11 -35.77
C GLY A 813 3.19 11.09 -34.64
N SER A 814 2.25 11.00 -33.70
CA SER A 814 2.32 10.13 -32.52
C SER A 814 1.34 8.97 -32.61
N ILE A 815 1.34 8.09 -31.62
CA ILE A 815 0.40 6.95 -31.50
C ILE A 815 -1.08 7.39 -31.52
N TRP A 816 -1.39 8.63 -31.17
CA TRP A 816 -2.76 9.16 -31.25
C TRP A 816 -3.23 9.37 -32.69
N ALA A 817 -2.32 9.65 -33.63
CA ALA A 817 -2.67 9.70 -35.06
C ALA A 817 -3.04 8.31 -35.59
N GLU A 818 -2.30 7.28 -35.17
CA GLU A 818 -2.61 5.87 -35.47
C GLU A 818 -3.97 5.46 -34.88
N LEU A 819 -4.26 5.88 -33.63
CA LEU A 819 -5.54 5.61 -32.97
C LEU A 819 -6.72 6.25 -33.72
N ILE A 820 -6.57 7.48 -34.22
CA ILE A 820 -7.62 8.16 -34.99
C ILE A 820 -7.87 7.43 -36.32
N SER A 821 -6.80 7.09 -37.04
CA SER A 821 -6.89 6.35 -38.30
C SER A 821 -7.60 4.99 -38.13
N GLU A 822 -7.25 4.26 -37.07
CA GLU A 822 -7.89 2.99 -36.72
C GLU A 822 -9.36 3.18 -36.31
N SER A 823 -9.66 4.23 -35.53
CA SER A 823 -11.03 4.58 -35.11
C SER A 823 -11.93 4.85 -36.31
N ARG A 824 -11.43 5.57 -37.33
CA ARG A 824 -12.15 5.83 -38.59
C ARG A 824 -12.40 4.54 -39.37
N THR A 825 -11.35 3.72 -39.52
CA THR A 825 -11.43 2.43 -40.24
C THR A 825 -12.45 1.47 -39.60
N ARG A 826 -12.60 1.53 -38.27
CA ARG A 826 -13.53 0.70 -37.51
C ARG A 826 -14.95 1.25 -37.40
N GLY A 827 -15.20 2.47 -37.88
CA GLY A 827 -16.48 3.16 -37.70
C GLY A 827 -16.77 3.54 -36.25
N CYS A 828 -15.73 3.79 -35.44
CA CYS A 828 -15.84 4.19 -34.03
C CYS A 828 -15.45 5.67 -33.79
N PHE A 829 -15.36 6.46 -34.86
CA PHE A 829 -15.08 7.89 -34.82
C PHE A 829 -16.38 8.68 -34.96
N TYR A 830 -16.62 9.62 -34.06
CA TYR A 830 -17.85 10.43 -33.99
C TYR A 830 -17.53 11.90 -33.71
N ASP A 831 -18.42 12.80 -34.09
CA ASP A 831 -18.32 14.22 -33.73
C ASP A 831 -19.27 14.55 -32.57
N ALA A 832 -18.78 15.25 -31.54
CA ALA A 832 -19.61 15.65 -30.41
C ALA A 832 -20.79 16.54 -30.84
N ILE A 833 -20.69 17.27 -31.95
CA ILE A 833 -21.76 18.13 -32.47
C ILE A 833 -22.97 17.31 -32.93
N ASP A 834 -22.79 16.04 -33.28
CA ASP A 834 -23.88 15.18 -33.75
C ASP A 834 -24.88 14.85 -32.62
N ASP A 835 -24.44 14.86 -31.36
CA ASP A 835 -25.31 14.73 -30.19
C ASP A 835 -25.83 16.10 -29.74
N LYS A 836 -27.15 16.22 -29.55
CA LYS A 836 -27.78 17.49 -29.19
C LYS A 836 -27.30 18.01 -27.82
N ASN A 837 -27.22 17.14 -26.81
CA ASN A 837 -26.85 17.57 -25.46
C ASN A 837 -25.38 17.99 -25.40
N LEU A 838 -24.51 17.27 -26.11
CA LEU A 838 -23.09 17.63 -26.18
C LEU A 838 -22.88 18.94 -26.96
N ARG A 839 -23.61 19.16 -28.06
CA ARG A 839 -23.57 20.40 -28.85
C ARG A 839 -24.00 21.62 -28.03
N ASP A 840 -25.07 21.48 -27.26
CA ASP A 840 -25.58 22.56 -26.40
C ASP A 840 -24.53 22.88 -25.32
N ALA A 841 -23.98 21.85 -24.65
CA ALA A 841 -22.92 22.02 -23.64
C ALA A 841 -21.63 22.67 -24.21
N MET A 842 -21.24 22.34 -25.44
CA MET A 842 -20.11 23.00 -26.12
C MET A 842 -20.41 24.47 -26.41
N SER A 843 -21.64 24.80 -26.80
CA SER A 843 -22.04 26.16 -27.13
C SER A 843 -22.07 27.05 -25.88
N ASP A 844 -22.57 26.52 -24.76
CA ASP A 844 -22.58 27.21 -23.47
C ASP A 844 -21.15 27.51 -22.98
N ALA A 845 -20.24 26.54 -23.07
CA ALA A 845 -18.84 26.75 -22.68
C ALA A 845 -18.15 27.84 -23.52
N LEU A 846 -18.43 27.91 -24.81
CA LEU A 846 -17.89 28.95 -25.68
C LEU A 846 -18.46 30.35 -25.35
N LEU A 847 -19.72 30.43 -24.90
CA LEU A 847 -20.32 31.69 -24.46
C LEU A 847 -19.72 32.19 -23.13
N ASP A 848 -19.45 31.27 -22.20
CA ASP A 848 -18.77 31.57 -20.92
C ASP A 848 -17.35 32.12 -21.16
N ASP A 849 -16.60 31.56 -22.11
CA ASP A 849 -15.24 32.04 -22.47
C ASP A 849 -15.27 33.46 -23.08
N VAL A 850 -16.31 33.77 -23.87
CA VAL A 850 -16.49 35.11 -24.44
C VAL A 850 -16.86 36.12 -23.35
N SER A 851 -17.79 35.77 -22.46
CA SER A 851 -18.24 36.67 -21.38
C SER A 851 -17.14 36.97 -20.36
N SER A 852 -16.32 35.98 -20.00
CA SER A 852 -15.15 36.16 -19.12
C SER A 852 -14.05 37.01 -19.77
N SER A 853 -13.83 36.85 -21.08
CA SER A 853 -12.92 37.71 -21.85
C SER A 853 -13.39 39.18 -21.83
N PHE A 854 -14.69 39.46 -21.97
CA PHE A 854 -15.24 40.82 -21.87
C PHE A 854 -15.23 41.40 -20.44
N GLY A 855 -15.39 40.56 -19.40
CA GLY A 855 -15.30 40.99 -18.00
C GLY A 855 -13.90 41.50 -17.60
N SER A 856 -12.85 40.97 -18.23
CA SER A 856 -11.47 41.48 -18.06
C SER A 856 -11.19 42.83 -18.75
N PHE A 857 -12.13 43.33 -19.56
CA PHE A 857 -12.04 44.61 -20.28
C PHE A 857 -12.86 45.75 -19.64
N SER A 858 -13.44 45.56 -18.43
CA SER A 858 -14.16 46.65 -17.76
C SER A 858 -13.21 47.69 -17.15
N ILE A 859 -12.87 48.68 -17.97
CA ILE A 859 -12.63 50.11 -17.70
C ILE A 859 -11.97 50.45 -16.34
N ARG A 860 -10.67 50.77 -16.42
CA ARG A 860 -9.97 51.71 -15.53
C ARG A 860 -10.73 53.06 -15.52
N ASN A 861 -11.77 53.20 -14.71
CA ASN A 861 -12.32 54.50 -14.38
C ASN A 861 -11.45 55.11 -13.29
N GLY A 862 -10.49 55.92 -13.72
CA GLY A 862 -9.73 56.82 -12.85
C GLY A 862 -10.69 57.83 -12.23
N TYR A 863 -11.11 57.57 -11.00
CA TYR A 863 -11.59 58.63 -10.12
C TYR A 863 -10.37 59.25 -9.43
N GLY A 864 -9.93 60.37 -9.99
CA GLY A 864 -9.03 61.30 -9.31
C GLY A 864 -9.67 61.77 -8.01
N ARG A 865 -8.97 61.56 -6.90
CA ARG A 865 -9.23 62.24 -5.64
C ARG A 865 -8.81 63.71 -5.80
N GLY A 866 -9.80 64.59 -5.91
CA GLY A 866 -9.67 66.00 -5.60
C GLY A 866 -9.92 66.25 -4.11
N ASN A 867 -8.97 66.96 -3.50
CA ASN A 867 -8.87 67.61 -2.19
C ASN A 867 -10.13 67.81 -1.32
N GLY A 868 -9.92 67.74 0.02
CA GLY A 868 -10.70 68.51 0.99
C GLY A 868 -10.62 68.03 2.45
N TRP A 869 -9.59 68.51 3.17
CA TRP A 869 -9.40 68.58 4.63
C TRP A 869 -9.23 67.28 5.45
#